data_AF-A0AAU2EHY0-F1
#
_entry.id   AF-A0AAU2EHY0-F1
#
_cell.length_a   1.000
_cell.length_b   1.000
_cell.length_c   1.000
_cell.angle_alpha   90.00
_cell.angle_beta   90.00
_cell.angle_gamma   90.00
#
_symmetry.space_group_name_H-M   'P 1'
#
loop_
_entity.id
_entity.type
_entity.pdbx_description
1 polymer ?
#
loop_
_entity_poly.entity_id
_entity_poly.type
_entity_poly.pdbx_seq_one_letter_code
_entity_poly.pdbx_strand_id
1 'polypeptide(L)'
;MRPSRIPLAQLGRLLTLAFAFLLTLGFFAPQSRAASGAPATGNGPAAPTGQPSTRAVPVPKSAEVPKDGRPTPGAATEATDAPKAAATLPTVATKQSKQLRSAPAAADPVAAACNFTTSTGSVLVQQVKAASLDCVNSLFDLTGTTAQGTFREAQMVTVANALRDSAASYNGTNSGSAGQLVVFLRAGYYVQWKYPDVVGTYNSPLQSAIRGGLDAFFAAPRSKDVTQANGETLAEAVTLIDSARENARYTGVVKGLLNTYTSSWTGAMYDAVANTKTVIERGTELPAFVAALAADSSFAGAMSGFVTRNSSMINGGDLATDLGIQLGGLLAVPELKAQARPLVKDLVNRYPLVGATGPLTMNLAWFAEKRDTGNCSYYGLCDLPTRLIPLVLTVNHTCSPSLRIRAQQMTATELADTCTSLANQDAFFHGLVKDNGPVAGDVNTALEVVVFDAYYDYSLYAWSIYDIEVDNGGMYLEGDPAKAGNQARFIAHEASWLRPTFSIWNLNHEYTHYLDGRYNMLGDFDAGVATPTIMWVEGVAEYVSYSYRNVRYDDAIAQAALHTYKLSELFDTTYDNADSTRIYNWGYLAVRYLLQSHPQDVTALLGHYRAGNWAAARTLLTSTIGTRYDADFATWLTACGAGNCGALPPVQAPLCTGADIRQFDKNCRRDDVNAGTGNYRYSFLYLPAGVQSLTITTAGGTGNADLYYNGGSWATTGSYLQKSTNGGNGETLTISNPPAGWVYFSLYAQQGFTGTTVTTRY
;
A
#
# COMPACT_ATOMS: atom_id res chain seq x y z
N MET A 1 -22.77 -7.69 5.88
CA MET A 1 -24.16 -7.56 6.38
C MET A 1 -24.30 -8.42 7.62
N ARG A 2 -25.04 -7.90 8.62
CA ARG A 2 -25.51 -8.64 9.80
C ARG A 2 -25.94 -10.07 9.43
N PRO A 3 -25.63 -11.11 10.23
CA PRO A 3 -26.29 -12.39 10.07
C PRO A 3 -27.75 -12.21 10.52
N SER A 4 -28.64 -12.18 9.53
CA SER A 4 -30.08 -12.16 9.76
C SER A 4 -30.51 -13.47 10.41
N ARG A 5 -31.11 -13.33 11.59
CA ARG A 5 -31.76 -14.38 12.37
C ARG A 5 -32.86 -15.03 11.52
N ILE A 6 -32.79 -16.35 11.32
CA ILE A 6 -33.92 -17.15 10.88
C ILE A 6 -34.77 -17.46 12.12
N PRO A 7 -36.09 -17.15 12.12
CA PRO A 7 -36.95 -17.37 13.28
C PRO A 7 -37.28 -18.86 13.45
N LEU A 8 -37.17 -19.34 14.70
CA LEU A 8 -37.71 -20.63 15.14
C LEU A 8 -39.23 -20.61 14.98
N ALA A 9 -39.73 -21.22 13.92
CA ALA A 9 -41.07 -21.78 13.88
C ALA A 9 -41.02 -23.07 13.05
N GLN A 10 -41.56 -24.13 13.62
CA GLN A 10 -41.70 -25.49 13.03
C GLN A 10 -40.53 -26.46 13.26
N LEU A 11 -40.03 -26.53 14.50
CA LEU A 11 -39.47 -27.77 15.05
C LEU A 11 -40.59 -28.54 15.74
N GLY A 12 -41.24 -29.41 14.98
CA GLY A 12 -42.37 -30.18 15.47
C GLY A 12 -42.89 -31.15 14.45
N ARG A 13 -42.10 -32.18 14.11
CA ARG A 13 -42.54 -33.58 13.96
C ARG A 13 -41.44 -34.46 13.38
N LEU A 14 -41.28 -35.61 14.04
CA LEU A 14 -40.75 -36.89 13.54
C LEU A 14 -39.22 -37.11 13.60
N LEU A 15 -38.73 -37.20 14.84
CA LEU A 15 -37.82 -38.28 15.23
C LEU A 15 -38.65 -39.57 15.38
N THR A 16 -38.47 -40.57 14.52
CA THR A 16 -38.60 -42.01 14.80
C THR A 16 -38.29 -42.84 13.55
N LEU A 17 -37.61 -43.98 13.78
CA LEU A 17 -37.15 -45.05 12.85
C LEU A 17 -35.79 -44.77 12.16
N ALA A 18 -34.76 -45.61 12.23
CA ALA A 18 -34.57 -46.90 12.89
C ALA A 18 -33.05 -47.17 13.02
N PHE A 19 -32.68 -47.89 14.07
CA PHE A 19 -31.34 -48.34 14.42
C PHE A 19 -31.04 -49.71 13.79
N ALA A 20 -29.75 -49.94 13.49
CA ALA A 20 -29.02 -51.21 13.38
C ALA A 20 -29.06 -52.05 12.07
N PHE A 21 -27.88 -52.26 11.46
CA PHE A 21 -27.38 -53.58 11.00
C PHE A 21 -25.83 -53.61 10.83
N LEU A 22 -25.16 -54.32 11.74
CA LEU A 22 -23.98 -55.24 11.61
C LEU A 22 -22.68 -54.89 10.82
N LEU A 23 -21.60 -54.64 11.57
CA LEU A 23 -20.30 -55.37 11.68
C LEU A 23 -19.84 -56.40 10.61
N THR A 24 -18.62 -56.23 10.04
CA THR A 24 -17.37 -57.05 10.19
C THR A 24 -16.44 -57.13 8.95
N LEU A 25 -15.14 -57.37 9.24
CA LEU A 25 -13.96 -57.73 8.39
C LEU A 25 -13.18 -56.55 7.78
N GLY A 26 -11.85 -56.43 7.87
CA GLY A 26 -10.80 -57.29 8.41
C GLY A 26 -9.43 -56.72 7.99
N PHE A 27 -8.46 -56.78 8.90
CA PHE A 27 -7.06 -56.35 8.81
C PHE A 27 -6.30 -56.90 7.58
N PHE A 28 -5.35 -56.12 7.04
CA PHE A 28 -3.97 -56.56 6.74
C PHE A 28 -3.00 -55.36 6.71
N ALA A 29 -1.96 -55.42 7.56
CA ALA A 29 -0.81 -54.51 7.63
C ALA A 29 0.28 -54.94 6.59
N PRO A 30 1.44 -54.26 6.43
CA PRO A 30 2.44 -54.12 7.50
C PRO A 30 3.17 -52.76 7.59
N GLN A 31 3.66 -52.52 8.80
CA GLN A 31 4.72 -51.58 9.15
C GLN A 31 6.09 -52.14 8.71
N SER A 32 6.99 -51.27 8.24
CA SER A 32 8.43 -51.53 8.18
C SER A 32 9.18 -50.54 9.08
N ARG A 33 10.13 -51.09 9.84
CA ARG A 33 11.07 -50.43 10.75
C ARG A 33 12.39 -50.08 10.04
N ALA A 34 13.13 -49.20 10.72
CA ALA A 34 14.57 -48.90 10.65
C ALA A 34 14.96 -47.72 9.73
N ALA A 35 15.88 -46.82 10.07
CA ALA A 35 16.97 -46.90 11.05
C ALA A 35 17.36 -45.51 11.60
N SER A 36 17.98 -45.54 12.77
CA SER A 36 18.67 -44.45 13.47
C SER A 36 19.95 -43.99 12.75
N GLY A 37 20.12 -42.68 12.59
CA GLY A 37 21.40 -42.05 12.25
C GLY A 37 21.56 -40.75 13.05
N ALA A 38 22.57 -40.70 13.93
CA ALA A 38 22.97 -39.52 14.70
C ALA A 38 23.77 -38.52 13.83
N PRO A 39 23.98 -37.27 14.28
CA PRO A 39 23.90 -36.07 13.44
C PRO A 39 25.23 -35.66 12.78
N ALA A 40 25.13 -35.06 11.59
CA ALA A 40 26.20 -34.28 11.00
C ALA A 40 26.12 -32.83 11.53
N THR A 41 27.16 -32.41 12.22
CA THR A 41 27.40 -31.02 12.64
C THR A 41 27.70 -30.16 11.42
N GLY A 42 26.74 -29.31 11.04
CA GLY A 42 26.91 -28.25 10.05
C GLY A 42 26.38 -26.94 10.61
N ASN A 43 27.28 -26.07 11.08
CA ASN A 43 26.98 -24.68 11.41
C ASN A 43 26.73 -23.91 10.11
N GLY A 44 25.47 -23.85 9.67
CA GLY A 44 24.96 -22.84 8.74
C GLY A 44 23.95 -21.96 9.49
N PRO A 45 23.82 -20.66 9.16
CA PRO A 45 22.83 -19.80 9.78
C PRO A 45 21.44 -20.40 9.55
N ALA A 46 20.69 -20.61 10.63
CA ALA A 46 19.36 -21.17 10.59
C ALA A 46 18.45 -20.31 9.69
N ALA A 47 17.76 -20.97 8.75
CA ALA A 47 16.72 -20.35 7.95
C ALA A 47 15.58 -19.86 8.86
N PRO A 48 14.89 -18.75 8.53
CA PRO A 48 13.62 -18.44 9.16
C PRO A 48 12.61 -19.48 8.65
N THR A 49 12.37 -20.53 9.44
CA THR A 49 11.18 -21.37 9.27
C THR A 49 9.97 -20.46 9.38
N GLY A 50 9.09 -20.45 8.38
CA GLY A 50 7.86 -19.67 8.37
C GLY A 50 7.10 -19.85 9.68
N GLN A 51 7.23 -18.86 10.56
CA GLN A 51 6.32 -18.72 11.68
C GLN A 51 5.03 -18.13 11.11
N PRO A 52 3.84 -18.62 11.52
CA PRO A 52 2.61 -17.86 11.33
C PRO A 52 2.84 -16.44 11.83
N SER A 53 2.45 -15.42 11.06
CA SER A 53 2.61 -14.04 11.46
C SER A 53 1.96 -13.81 12.84
N THR A 54 2.80 -13.52 13.83
CA THR A 54 2.38 -12.74 14.98
C THR A 54 1.97 -11.37 14.43
N ARG A 55 0.76 -10.92 14.76
CA ARG A 55 0.11 -9.76 14.15
C ARG A 55 0.98 -8.51 14.17
N ALA A 56 0.71 -7.66 13.19
CA ALA A 56 1.52 -6.52 12.81
C ALA A 56 0.71 -5.23 12.83
N VAL A 57 1.37 -4.09 12.98
CA VAL A 57 0.74 -2.76 12.93
C VAL A 57 0.94 -2.16 11.54
N PRO A 58 -0.11 -2.05 10.70
CA PRO A 58 0.00 -1.40 9.41
C PRO A 58 -0.14 0.12 9.56
N VAL A 59 0.81 0.90 9.05
CA VAL A 59 0.61 2.35 8.93
C VAL A 59 -0.19 2.66 7.67
N PRO A 60 -1.12 3.62 7.66
CA PRO A 60 -1.78 4.05 6.45
C PRO A 60 -0.78 4.40 5.33
N LYS A 61 -1.12 3.94 4.14
CA LYS A 61 -0.42 4.31 2.91
C LYS A 61 -0.61 5.80 2.62
N SER A 62 0.45 6.47 2.16
CA SER A 62 0.35 7.89 1.75
C SER A 62 -0.57 8.05 0.53
N ALA A 63 -1.40 9.10 0.54
CA ALA A 63 -2.15 9.51 -0.66
C ALA A 63 -1.22 9.97 -1.81
N GLU A 64 0.02 10.32 -1.50
CA GLU A 64 1.04 10.78 -2.45
C GLU A 64 1.81 9.65 -3.12
N VAL A 65 1.58 8.39 -2.71
CA VAL A 65 2.24 7.23 -3.34
C VAL A 65 1.98 7.27 -4.86
N PRO A 66 3.04 7.28 -5.68
CA PRO A 66 2.89 7.28 -7.13
C PRO A 66 2.12 6.05 -7.60
N LYS A 67 1.18 6.26 -8.53
CA LYS A 67 0.52 5.15 -9.21
C LYS A 67 1.49 4.47 -10.17
N ASP A 68 1.75 3.19 -9.95
CA ASP A 68 2.42 2.34 -10.93
C ASP A 68 1.37 1.62 -11.79
N GLY A 69 1.63 1.54 -13.10
CA GLY A 69 0.73 0.87 -14.04
C GLY A 69 0.93 -0.64 -14.13
N ARG A 70 2.01 -1.16 -13.54
CA ARG A 70 2.32 -2.59 -13.53
C ARG A 70 1.47 -3.32 -12.47
N PRO A 71 1.13 -4.59 -12.68
CA PRO A 71 0.28 -5.36 -11.79
C PRO A 71 1.04 -5.81 -10.54
N THR A 72 0.40 -5.66 -9.38
CA THR A 72 0.88 -6.18 -8.10
C THR A 72 0.15 -7.49 -7.76
N PRO A 73 0.77 -8.39 -6.96
CA PRO A 73 0.17 -9.63 -6.52
C PRO A 73 -1.22 -9.43 -5.91
N GLY A 74 -2.19 -10.25 -6.29
CA GLY A 74 -3.56 -10.17 -5.78
C GLY A 74 -4.44 -9.08 -6.40
N ALA A 75 -3.86 -8.06 -7.05
CA ALA A 75 -4.62 -6.97 -7.68
C ALA A 75 -5.57 -7.45 -8.78
N ALA A 76 -5.23 -8.56 -9.47
CA ALA A 76 -6.11 -9.21 -10.44
C ALA A 76 -7.37 -9.84 -9.81
N THR A 77 -7.40 -10.03 -8.48
CA THR A 77 -8.56 -10.58 -7.75
C THR A 77 -9.40 -9.53 -7.02
N GLU A 78 -8.85 -8.32 -6.79
CA GLU A 78 -9.52 -7.23 -6.09
C GLU A 78 -10.36 -6.31 -6.99
N ALA A 79 -10.36 -6.52 -8.31
CA ALA A 79 -11.32 -5.90 -9.21
C ALA A 79 -12.75 -6.50 -9.08
N THR A 80 -13.13 -6.89 -7.87
CA THR A 80 -14.47 -7.33 -7.46
C THR A 80 -14.97 -6.57 -6.23
N ASP A 81 -14.80 -5.24 -6.24
CA ASP A 81 -15.77 -4.36 -5.59
C ASP A 81 -16.29 -3.36 -6.62
N ALA A 82 -17.56 -3.52 -7.01
CA ALA A 82 -18.32 -2.38 -7.45
C ALA A 82 -18.22 -1.35 -6.31
N PRO A 83 -17.79 -0.09 -6.56
CA PRO A 83 -17.65 0.88 -5.49
C PRO A 83 -19.00 1.00 -4.77
N LYS A 84 -18.99 0.65 -3.47
CA LYS A 84 -20.09 0.98 -2.56
C LYS A 84 -20.37 2.46 -2.69
N ALA A 85 -21.65 2.79 -2.77
CA ALA A 85 -22.16 4.14 -2.87
C ALA A 85 -21.47 5.07 -1.84
N ALA A 86 -20.64 5.98 -2.34
CA ALA A 86 -20.29 7.22 -1.67
C ALA A 86 -20.23 8.30 -2.75
N ALA A 87 -21.15 9.24 -2.66
CA ALA A 87 -21.21 10.42 -3.49
C ALA A 87 -20.02 11.33 -3.18
N THR A 88 -19.01 11.31 -4.04
CA THR A 88 -18.22 12.48 -4.43
C THR A 88 -17.46 12.11 -5.68
N LEU A 89 -17.54 12.92 -6.73
CA LEU A 89 -16.76 12.77 -7.95
C LEU A 89 -15.35 13.34 -7.72
N PRO A 90 -14.27 12.55 -7.85
CA PRO A 90 -13.00 13.06 -8.31
C PRO A 90 -12.85 12.74 -9.80
N THR A 91 -12.44 13.74 -10.56
CA THR A 91 -11.97 13.62 -11.95
C THR A 91 -10.76 12.68 -12.01
N VAL A 92 -11.01 11.38 -12.19
CA VAL A 92 -9.98 10.41 -12.52
C VAL A 92 -10.04 10.20 -14.03
N ALA A 93 -9.04 10.73 -14.72
CA ALA A 93 -8.73 10.37 -16.09
C ALA A 93 -8.54 8.86 -16.17
N THR A 94 -9.58 8.15 -16.57
CA THR A 94 -9.50 6.76 -16.98
C THR A 94 -8.58 6.72 -18.19
N LYS A 95 -7.42 6.06 -18.06
CA LYS A 95 -6.71 5.48 -19.21
C LYS A 95 -7.65 4.43 -19.83
N GLN A 96 -8.67 4.90 -20.54
CA GLN A 96 -9.48 4.11 -21.43
C GLN A 96 -8.54 3.65 -22.55
N SER A 97 -8.70 2.41 -22.99
CA SER A 97 -8.30 1.99 -24.33
C SER A 97 -8.67 3.11 -25.31
N LYS A 98 -7.82 3.39 -26.29
CA LYS A 98 -8.13 4.34 -27.36
C LYS A 98 -9.33 3.77 -28.14
N GLN A 99 -10.54 4.05 -27.65
CA GLN A 99 -11.80 3.78 -28.33
C GLN A 99 -11.73 4.40 -29.72
N LEU A 100 -12.45 3.84 -30.69
CA LEU A 100 -12.57 4.42 -32.02
C LEU A 100 -12.95 5.91 -31.90
N ARG A 101 -11.99 6.80 -32.11
CA ARG A 101 -12.20 8.24 -32.26
C ARG A 101 -11.69 8.64 -33.63
N SER A 102 -12.42 9.50 -34.31
CA SER A 102 -11.91 10.11 -35.54
C SER A 102 -10.69 10.99 -35.24
N ALA A 103 -9.73 11.07 -36.17
CA ALA A 103 -8.75 12.15 -36.17
C ALA A 103 -9.50 13.50 -36.21
N PRO A 104 -8.97 14.58 -35.61
CA PRO A 104 -9.67 15.86 -35.57
C PRO A 104 -9.81 16.40 -37.00
N ALA A 105 -11.00 16.25 -37.58
CA ALA A 105 -11.40 16.88 -38.81
C ALA A 105 -12.10 18.21 -38.47
N ALA A 106 -11.88 19.21 -39.34
CA ALA A 106 -12.55 20.50 -39.26
C ALA A 106 -14.08 20.30 -39.15
N ALA A 107 -14.71 21.12 -38.30
CA ALA A 107 -16.12 21.03 -37.96
C ALA A 107 -17.02 20.93 -39.20
N ASP A 108 -17.64 19.77 -39.40
CA ASP A 108 -18.66 19.55 -40.42
C ASP A 108 -20.05 19.75 -39.78
N PRO A 109 -20.90 20.66 -40.28
CA PRO A 109 -22.12 21.10 -39.60
C PRO A 109 -23.32 20.19 -39.87
N VAL A 110 -23.16 18.87 -39.66
CA VAL A 110 -24.28 17.92 -39.55
C VAL A 110 -24.11 17.06 -38.30
N ALA A 111 -23.82 17.69 -37.17
CA ALA A 111 -24.13 17.12 -35.87
C ALA A 111 -25.65 17.22 -35.67
N ALA A 112 -26.41 16.32 -36.30
CA ALA A 112 -27.70 15.93 -35.78
C ALA A 112 -27.46 15.57 -34.29
N ALA A 113 -28.21 16.20 -33.39
CA ALA A 113 -28.04 16.01 -31.95
C ALA A 113 -27.88 14.51 -31.67
N CYS A 114 -26.81 14.12 -30.98
CA CYS A 114 -26.49 12.73 -30.66
C CYS A 114 -27.52 12.18 -29.66
N ASN A 115 -28.75 11.98 -30.16
CA ASN A 115 -29.95 11.74 -29.38
C ASN A 115 -30.81 10.76 -30.15
N PHE A 116 -30.84 9.53 -29.64
CA PHE A 116 -31.61 8.42 -30.21
C PHE A 116 -32.84 8.09 -29.36
N THR A 117 -33.19 8.94 -28.39
CA THR A 117 -34.21 8.68 -27.36
C THR A 117 -35.57 8.31 -27.94
N THR A 118 -35.94 8.93 -29.07
CA THR A 118 -37.23 8.71 -29.75
C THR A 118 -37.11 7.82 -30.98
N SER A 119 -35.92 7.33 -31.30
CA SER A 119 -35.62 6.63 -32.55
C SER A 119 -35.89 5.14 -32.40
N THR A 120 -36.56 4.56 -33.39
CA THR A 120 -36.95 3.13 -33.39
C THR A 120 -36.76 2.51 -34.77
N GLY A 121 -36.70 1.17 -34.83
CA GLY A 121 -36.68 0.42 -36.09
C GLY A 121 -35.57 0.86 -37.05
N SER A 122 -35.89 0.92 -38.34
CA SER A 122 -34.94 1.30 -39.40
C SER A 122 -34.42 2.74 -39.25
N VAL A 123 -35.21 3.65 -38.68
CA VAL A 123 -34.80 5.05 -38.45
C VAL A 123 -33.66 5.11 -37.43
N LEU A 124 -33.76 4.34 -36.34
CA LEU A 124 -32.68 4.21 -35.36
C LEU A 124 -31.40 3.71 -36.03
N VAL A 125 -31.49 2.64 -36.82
CA VAL A 125 -30.33 2.06 -37.52
C VAL A 125 -29.68 3.08 -38.46
N GLN A 126 -30.47 3.80 -39.25
CA GLN A 126 -29.96 4.82 -40.16
C GLN A 126 -29.24 5.94 -39.42
N GLN A 127 -29.81 6.43 -38.32
CA GLN A 127 -29.20 7.48 -37.51
C GLN A 127 -27.92 7.02 -36.81
N VAL A 128 -27.90 5.80 -36.25
CA VAL A 128 -26.69 5.23 -35.63
C VAL A 128 -25.59 5.04 -36.67
N LYS A 129 -25.92 4.55 -37.87
CA LYS A 129 -24.95 4.37 -38.96
C LYS A 129 -24.40 5.69 -39.50
N ALA A 130 -25.22 6.74 -39.52
CA ALA A 130 -24.83 8.08 -39.98
C ALA A 130 -24.05 8.87 -38.92
N ALA A 131 -24.09 8.46 -37.65
CA ALA A 131 -23.39 9.13 -36.57
C ALA A 131 -21.86 8.96 -36.67
N SER A 132 -21.13 9.97 -36.18
CA SER A 132 -19.70 9.83 -35.91
C SER A 132 -19.48 8.86 -34.74
N LEU A 133 -18.32 8.22 -34.72
CA LEU A 133 -17.93 7.35 -33.61
C LEU A 133 -17.84 8.13 -32.29
N ASP A 134 -17.39 9.39 -32.33
CA ASP A 134 -17.38 10.27 -31.16
C ASP A 134 -18.81 10.52 -30.62
N CYS A 135 -19.81 10.66 -31.50
CA CYS A 135 -21.21 10.73 -31.07
C CYS A 135 -21.62 9.43 -30.40
N VAL A 136 -21.47 8.27 -31.05
CA VAL A 136 -21.91 7.01 -30.44
C VAL A 136 -21.16 6.71 -29.14
N ASN A 137 -19.89 7.14 -29.03
CA ASN A 137 -19.10 7.01 -27.82
C ASN A 137 -19.58 7.89 -26.66
N SER A 138 -20.20 9.04 -26.95
CA SER A 138 -20.81 9.89 -25.90
C SER A 138 -22.01 9.22 -25.21
N LEU A 139 -22.57 8.16 -25.80
CA LEU A 139 -23.75 7.49 -25.26
C LEU A 139 -23.49 6.73 -23.95
N PHE A 140 -22.23 6.44 -23.61
CA PHE A 140 -21.86 5.81 -22.34
C PHE A 140 -22.20 6.67 -21.12
N ASP A 141 -22.36 7.97 -21.31
CA ASP A 141 -22.65 8.94 -20.23
C ASP A 141 -24.16 9.20 -20.05
N LEU A 142 -25.02 8.57 -20.86
CA LEU A 142 -26.46 8.77 -20.76
C LEU A 142 -27.02 8.32 -19.40
N THR A 143 -27.98 9.10 -18.90
CA THR A 143 -28.70 8.82 -17.65
C THR A 143 -30.19 9.10 -17.83
N GLY A 144 -31.00 8.70 -16.84
CA GLY A 144 -32.42 9.04 -16.75
C GLY A 144 -33.26 8.61 -17.97
N THR A 145 -34.25 9.43 -18.33
CA THR A 145 -35.20 9.12 -19.41
C THR A 145 -34.55 9.01 -20.79
N THR A 146 -33.44 9.71 -21.02
CA THR A 146 -32.66 9.63 -22.27
C THR A 146 -31.97 8.28 -22.41
N ALA A 147 -31.35 7.78 -21.33
CA ALA A 147 -30.81 6.42 -21.28
C ALA A 147 -31.92 5.38 -21.47
N GLN A 148 -33.03 5.54 -20.75
CA GLN A 148 -34.18 4.66 -20.89
C GLN A 148 -34.71 4.64 -22.32
N GLY A 149 -34.91 5.77 -22.99
CA GLY A 149 -35.45 5.79 -24.36
C GLY A 149 -34.49 5.20 -25.39
N THR A 150 -33.19 5.45 -25.22
CA THR A 150 -32.15 5.02 -26.17
C THR A 150 -31.85 3.53 -26.10
N PHE A 151 -31.86 2.94 -24.90
CA PHE A 151 -31.32 1.59 -24.66
C PHE A 151 -32.35 0.53 -24.23
N ARG A 152 -33.65 0.72 -24.47
CA ARG A 152 -34.60 -0.39 -24.17
C ARG A 152 -34.28 -1.61 -25.03
N GLU A 153 -34.67 -2.78 -24.54
CA GLU A 153 -34.35 -4.06 -25.19
C GLU A 153 -34.71 -4.07 -26.68
N ALA A 154 -35.85 -3.49 -27.09
CA ALA A 154 -36.27 -3.44 -28.49
C ALA A 154 -35.29 -2.66 -29.40
N GLN A 155 -34.75 -1.53 -28.93
CA GLN A 155 -33.75 -0.73 -29.63
C GLN A 155 -32.44 -1.50 -29.74
N MET A 156 -32.01 -2.14 -28.64
CA MET A 156 -30.80 -2.96 -28.61
C MET A 156 -30.91 -4.15 -29.58
N VAL A 157 -32.06 -4.84 -29.62
CA VAL A 157 -32.35 -5.92 -30.58
C VAL A 157 -32.28 -5.41 -32.02
N THR A 158 -32.86 -4.23 -32.27
CA THR A 158 -32.86 -3.61 -33.60
C THR A 158 -31.44 -3.34 -34.08
N VAL A 159 -30.58 -2.77 -33.23
CA VAL A 159 -29.18 -2.46 -33.57
C VAL A 159 -28.35 -3.74 -33.70
N ALA A 160 -28.58 -4.76 -32.87
CA ALA A 160 -27.88 -6.04 -32.96
C ALA A 160 -28.19 -6.80 -34.27
N ASN A 161 -29.44 -6.78 -34.72
CA ASN A 161 -29.82 -7.32 -36.03
C ASN A 161 -29.17 -6.53 -37.18
N ALA A 162 -29.09 -5.20 -37.06
CA ALA A 162 -28.38 -4.38 -38.04
C ALA A 162 -26.88 -4.67 -38.09
N LEU A 163 -26.26 -5.03 -36.96
CA LEU A 163 -24.87 -5.48 -36.90
C LEU A 163 -24.70 -6.78 -37.69
N ARG A 164 -25.57 -7.77 -37.49
CA ARG A 164 -25.57 -9.02 -38.26
C ARG A 164 -25.60 -8.74 -39.77
N ASP A 165 -26.53 -7.90 -40.20
CA ASP A 165 -26.73 -7.61 -41.63
C ASP A 165 -25.54 -6.83 -42.20
N SER A 166 -24.97 -5.88 -41.44
CA SER A 166 -23.75 -5.15 -41.83
C SER A 166 -22.51 -6.04 -41.87
N ALA A 167 -22.44 -7.03 -40.98
CA ALA A 167 -21.30 -7.92 -40.84
C ALA A 167 -21.21 -8.94 -41.97
N ALA A 168 -22.35 -9.33 -42.57
CA ALA A 168 -22.40 -10.28 -43.68
C ALA A 168 -21.57 -9.83 -44.90
N SER A 169 -21.41 -8.52 -45.10
CA SER A 169 -20.57 -7.92 -46.15
C SER A 169 -19.38 -7.14 -45.59
N TYR A 170 -18.90 -7.47 -44.39
CA TYR A 170 -17.80 -6.75 -43.76
C TYR A 170 -16.51 -6.90 -44.56
N ASN A 171 -15.93 -5.76 -44.96
CA ASN A 171 -14.79 -5.71 -45.89
C ASN A 171 -13.44 -5.44 -45.20
N GLY A 172 -13.39 -5.49 -43.86
CA GLY A 172 -12.19 -5.18 -43.07
C GLY A 172 -12.04 -3.69 -42.74
N THR A 173 -13.06 -2.88 -43.01
CA THR A 173 -13.10 -1.45 -42.68
C THR A 173 -14.46 -1.08 -42.10
N ASN A 174 -14.57 0.11 -41.49
CA ASN A 174 -15.83 0.60 -40.96
C ASN A 174 -16.78 1.23 -42.02
N SER A 175 -16.62 0.94 -43.32
CA SER A 175 -17.44 1.55 -44.38
C SER A 175 -18.93 1.15 -44.31
N GLY A 176 -19.26 0.01 -43.68
CA GLY A 176 -20.64 -0.43 -43.42
C GLY A 176 -21.23 0.08 -42.10
N SER A 177 -20.46 0.86 -41.34
CA SER A 177 -20.78 1.35 -39.99
C SER A 177 -20.92 0.25 -38.93
N ALA A 178 -20.22 -0.88 -39.08
CA ALA A 178 -20.19 -1.94 -38.08
C ALA A 178 -19.66 -1.45 -36.73
N GLY A 179 -18.64 -0.58 -36.74
CA GLY A 179 -18.07 0.06 -35.56
C GLY A 179 -19.12 0.87 -34.77
N GLN A 180 -19.91 1.72 -35.44
CA GLN A 180 -20.99 2.47 -34.77
C GLN A 180 -21.99 1.54 -34.11
N LEU A 181 -22.40 0.47 -34.79
CA LEU A 181 -23.36 -0.49 -34.25
C LEU A 181 -22.80 -1.22 -33.02
N VAL A 182 -21.54 -1.67 -33.07
CA VAL A 182 -20.88 -2.33 -31.93
C VAL A 182 -20.74 -1.38 -30.74
N VAL A 183 -20.29 -0.14 -30.96
CA VAL A 183 -20.12 0.86 -29.90
C VAL A 183 -21.46 1.22 -29.26
N PHE A 184 -22.55 1.35 -30.05
CA PHE A 184 -23.90 1.57 -29.53
C PHE A 184 -24.34 0.43 -28.60
N LEU A 185 -24.11 -0.82 -29.02
CA LEU A 185 -24.48 -1.99 -28.21
C LEU A 185 -23.67 -2.05 -26.91
N ARG A 186 -22.38 -1.73 -26.96
CA ARG A 186 -21.55 -1.63 -25.74
C ARG A 186 -22.05 -0.56 -24.79
N ALA A 187 -22.37 0.63 -25.31
CA ALA A 187 -22.93 1.71 -24.51
C ALA A 187 -24.23 1.27 -23.82
N GLY A 188 -25.11 0.57 -24.54
CA GLY A 188 -26.36 0.08 -23.97
C GLY A 188 -26.19 -0.97 -22.87
N TYR A 189 -25.22 -1.88 -22.99
CA TYR A 189 -24.89 -2.81 -21.91
C TYR A 189 -24.24 -2.11 -20.71
N TYR A 190 -23.32 -1.17 -20.95
CA TYR A 190 -22.68 -0.40 -19.89
C TYR A 190 -23.68 0.44 -19.08
N VAL A 191 -24.54 1.19 -19.78
CA VAL A 191 -25.55 2.05 -19.14
C VAL A 191 -26.60 1.21 -18.41
N GLN A 192 -26.99 0.06 -18.97
CA GLN A 192 -27.88 -0.88 -18.29
C GLN A 192 -27.26 -1.46 -17.01
N TRP A 193 -25.97 -1.83 -17.05
CA TRP A 193 -25.25 -2.28 -15.86
C TRP A 193 -25.17 -1.18 -14.79
N LYS A 194 -24.92 0.07 -15.20
CA LYS A 194 -24.80 1.22 -14.29
C LYS A 194 -26.15 1.67 -13.72
N TYR A 195 -27.22 1.58 -14.50
CA TYR A 195 -28.57 2.05 -14.13
C TYR A 195 -29.64 1.02 -14.51
N PRO A 196 -29.65 -0.17 -13.87
CA PRO A 196 -30.54 -1.26 -14.24
C PRO A 196 -32.02 -0.90 -14.07
N ASP A 197 -32.36 -0.11 -13.05
CA ASP A 197 -33.74 0.34 -12.78
C ASP A 197 -34.26 1.36 -13.81
N VAL A 198 -33.34 2.06 -14.50
CA VAL A 198 -33.67 3.07 -15.51
C VAL A 198 -33.89 2.41 -16.87
N VAL A 199 -32.93 1.59 -17.31
CA VAL A 199 -32.96 0.97 -18.65
C VAL A 199 -33.88 -0.25 -18.68
N GLY A 200 -33.93 -1.00 -17.58
CA GLY A 200 -34.63 -2.28 -17.48
C GLY A 200 -33.72 -3.48 -17.74
N THR A 201 -34.35 -4.65 -17.85
CA THR A 201 -33.66 -5.93 -18.06
C THR A 201 -33.52 -6.27 -19.53
N TYR A 202 -32.43 -6.94 -19.90
CA TYR A 202 -32.27 -7.58 -21.20
C TYR A 202 -32.47 -9.08 -21.08
N ASN A 203 -33.23 -9.66 -22.01
CA ASN A 203 -33.67 -11.05 -21.99
C ASN A 203 -33.16 -11.82 -23.23
N SER A 204 -33.69 -13.04 -23.43
CA SER A 204 -33.33 -13.92 -24.54
C SER A 204 -33.45 -13.32 -25.95
N PRO A 205 -34.40 -12.40 -26.25
CA PRO A 205 -34.45 -11.76 -27.57
C PRO A 205 -33.17 -10.97 -27.89
N LEU A 206 -32.70 -10.11 -26.96
CA LEU A 206 -31.44 -9.39 -27.17
C LEU A 206 -30.26 -10.34 -27.24
N GLN A 207 -30.21 -11.33 -26.35
CA GLN A 207 -29.15 -12.34 -26.36
C GLN A 207 -29.03 -13.02 -27.73
N SER A 208 -30.16 -13.43 -28.32
CA SER A 208 -30.19 -14.09 -29.63
C SER A 208 -29.74 -13.15 -30.76
N ALA A 209 -30.17 -11.88 -30.71
CA ALA A 209 -29.77 -10.89 -31.70
C ALA A 209 -28.27 -10.55 -31.62
N ILE A 210 -27.72 -10.41 -30.41
CA ILE A 210 -26.29 -10.17 -30.19
C ILE A 210 -25.46 -11.35 -30.70
N ARG A 211 -25.89 -12.59 -30.42
CA ARG A 211 -25.24 -13.78 -30.97
C ARG A 211 -25.20 -13.73 -32.48
N GLY A 212 -26.33 -13.46 -33.14
CA GLY A 212 -26.37 -13.31 -34.60
C GLY A 212 -25.42 -12.23 -35.13
N GLY A 213 -25.33 -11.08 -34.45
CA GLY A 213 -24.43 -9.99 -34.83
C GLY A 213 -22.95 -10.35 -34.70
N LEU A 214 -22.54 -10.86 -33.55
CA LEU A 214 -21.15 -11.26 -33.28
C LEU A 214 -20.73 -12.50 -34.09
N ASP A 215 -21.61 -13.49 -34.25
CA ASP A 215 -21.37 -14.66 -35.09
C ASP A 215 -21.09 -14.23 -36.55
N ALA A 216 -21.91 -13.34 -37.11
CA ALA A 216 -21.71 -12.83 -38.46
C ALA A 216 -20.39 -12.03 -38.58
N PHE A 217 -20.06 -11.21 -37.58
CA PHE A 217 -18.84 -10.40 -37.58
C PHE A 217 -17.59 -11.29 -37.55
N PHE A 218 -17.48 -12.22 -36.60
CA PHE A 218 -16.31 -13.09 -36.48
C PHE A 218 -16.21 -14.15 -37.59
N ALA A 219 -17.32 -14.48 -38.25
CA ALA A 219 -17.32 -15.35 -39.43
C ALA A 219 -16.82 -14.63 -40.69
N ALA A 220 -16.95 -13.29 -40.78
CA ALA A 220 -16.53 -12.53 -41.94
C ALA A 220 -15.00 -12.67 -42.16
N PRO A 221 -14.51 -13.08 -43.35
CA PRO A 221 -13.09 -13.33 -43.58
C PRO A 221 -12.20 -12.13 -43.27
N ARG A 222 -12.67 -10.92 -43.61
CA ARG A 222 -11.93 -9.67 -43.44
C ARG A 222 -11.90 -9.16 -42.00
N SER A 223 -12.67 -9.75 -41.08
CA SER A 223 -12.56 -9.48 -39.63
C SER A 223 -11.22 -9.94 -39.04
N LYS A 224 -10.47 -10.76 -39.79
CA LYS A 224 -9.18 -11.33 -39.40
C LYS A 224 -7.99 -10.59 -40.04
N ASP A 225 -8.26 -9.56 -40.84
CA ASP A 225 -7.22 -8.76 -41.47
C ASP A 225 -6.40 -8.02 -40.40
N VAL A 226 -5.08 -8.10 -40.47
CA VAL A 226 -4.18 -7.36 -39.56
C VAL A 226 -3.97 -5.96 -40.12
N THR A 227 -4.99 -5.12 -39.97
CA THR A 227 -4.96 -3.71 -40.38
C THR A 227 -5.53 -2.83 -39.27
N GLN A 228 -5.10 -1.56 -39.23
CA GLN A 228 -5.61 -0.61 -38.26
C GLN A 228 -7.14 -0.44 -38.38
N ALA A 229 -7.67 -0.32 -39.61
CA ALA A 229 -9.10 -0.13 -39.85
C ALA A 229 -9.97 -1.32 -39.39
N ASN A 230 -9.49 -2.55 -39.55
CA ASN A 230 -10.17 -3.71 -38.99
C ASN A 230 -10.03 -3.76 -37.47
N GLY A 231 -8.80 -3.57 -36.96
CA GLY A 231 -8.48 -3.63 -35.54
C GLY A 231 -9.35 -2.72 -34.70
N GLU A 232 -9.67 -1.54 -35.21
CA GLU A 232 -10.58 -0.60 -34.58
C GLU A 232 -11.95 -1.23 -34.29
N THR A 233 -12.61 -1.82 -35.29
CA THR A 233 -13.92 -2.48 -35.09
C THR A 233 -13.78 -3.78 -34.29
N LEU A 234 -12.73 -4.55 -34.56
CA LEU A 234 -12.46 -5.83 -33.90
C LEU A 234 -12.26 -5.65 -32.40
N ALA A 235 -11.53 -4.63 -31.96
CA ALA A 235 -11.29 -4.37 -30.54
C ALA A 235 -12.59 -4.12 -29.77
N GLU A 236 -13.53 -3.39 -30.38
CA GLU A 236 -14.84 -3.16 -29.76
C GLU A 236 -15.71 -4.42 -29.81
N ALA A 237 -15.64 -5.21 -30.88
CA ALA A 237 -16.38 -6.47 -30.98
C ALA A 237 -15.91 -7.47 -29.91
N VAL A 238 -14.60 -7.53 -29.63
CA VAL A 238 -14.04 -8.33 -28.53
C VAL A 238 -14.56 -7.84 -27.18
N THR A 239 -14.62 -6.52 -26.95
CA THR A 239 -15.18 -5.98 -25.69
C THR A 239 -16.69 -6.27 -25.56
N LEU A 240 -17.42 -6.29 -26.67
CA LEU A 240 -18.86 -6.60 -26.68
C LEU A 240 -19.14 -8.03 -26.23
N ILE A 241 -18.20 -8.98 -26.43
CA ILE A 241 -18.31 -10.34 -25.88
C ILE A 241 -18.54 -10.29 -24.36
N ASP A 242 -17.69 -9.57 -23.63
CA ASP A 242 -17.80 -9.40 -22.17
C ASP A 242 -19.02 -8.55 -21.79
N SER A 243 -19.24 -7.45 -22.51
CA SER A 243 -20.36 -6.54 -22.24
C SER A 243 -21.71 -7.25 -22.27
N ALA A 244 -21.87 -8.20 -23.20
CA ALA A 244 -23.07 -9.02 -23.35
C ALA A 244 -23.07 -10.32 -22.52
N ARG A 245 -22.01 -10.57 -21.74
CA ARG A 245 -21.76 -11.82 -20.98
C ARG A 245 -21.80 -13.09 -21.85
N GLU A 246 -21.32 -13.00 -23.09
CA GLU A 246 -21.27 -14.10 -24.06
C GLU A 246 -19.89 -14.80 -24.09
N ASN A 247 -19.08 -14.62 -23.05
CA ASN A 247 -17.69 -15.10 -22.94
C ASN A 247 -17.56 -16.59 -23.33
N ALA A 248 -18.49 -17.44 -22.86
CA ALA A 248 -18.47 -18.89 -23.08
C ALA A 248 -18.59 -19.28 -24.56
N ARG A 249 -19.37 -18.52 -25.34
CA ARG A 249 -19.63 -18.82 -26.75
C ARG A 249 -18.41 -18.50 -27.63
N TYR A 250 -17.65 -17.47 -27.26
CA TYR A 250 -16.58 -16.90 -28.09
C TYR A 250 -15.16 -17.27 -27.61
N THR A 251 -15.01 -18.35 -26.83
CA THR A 251 -13.70 -18.88 -26.42
C THR A 251 -12.78 -19.17 -27.63
N GLY A 252 -13.35 -19.64 -28.74
CA GLY A 252 -12.63 -19.86 -30.00
C GLY A 252 -12.06 -18.59 -30.62
N VAL A 253 -12.76 -17.46 -30.51
CA VAL A 253 -12.29 -16.15 -30.99
C VAL A 253 -11.10 -15.68 -30.13
N VAL A 254 -11.25 -15.75 -28.81
CA VAL A 254 -10.17 -15.41 -27.87
C VAL A 254 -8.92 -16.25 -28.14
N LYS A 255 -9.06 -17.58 -28.23
CA LYS A 255 -7.94 -18.48 -28.58
C LYS A 255 -7.31 -18.12 -29.94
N GLY A 256 -8.12 -17.79 -30.94
CA GLY A 256 -7.65 -17.38 -32.25
C GLY A 256 -6.72 -16.18 -32.15
N LEU A 257 -7.17 -15.10 -31.49
CA LEU A 257 -6.39 -13.88 -31.29
C LEU A 257 -5.07 -14.14 -30.55
N LEU A 258 -5.11 -14.92 -29.47
CA LEU A 258 -3.90 -15.30 -28.72
C LEU A 258 -2.93 -16.14 -29.56
N ASN A 259 -3.44 -17.03 -30.42
CA ASN A 259 -2.61 -17.91 -31.23
C ASN A 259 -1.97 -17.21 -32.43
N THR A 260 -2.63 -16.22 -33.02
CA THR A 260 -2.15 -15.54 -34.24
C THR A 260 -1.39 -14.25 -33.97
N TYR A 261 -1.44 -13.70 -32.75
CA TYR A 261 -0.72 -12.48 -32.41
C TYR A 261 0.79 -12.61 -32.69
N THR A 262 1.35 -11.54 -33.25
CA THR A 262 2.78 -11.33 -33.39
C THR A 262 3.12 -9.91 -32.92
N SER A 263 4.38 -9.66 -32.56
CA SER A 263 4.85 -8.33 -32.11
C SER A 263 4.69 -7.21 -33.15
N SER A 264 4.38 -7.53 -34.41
CA SER A 264 4.05 -6.54 -35.44
C SER A 264 2.63 -5.98 -35.32
N TRP A 265 1.75 -6.60 -34.52
CA TRP A 265 0.40 -6.10 -34.27
C TRP A 265 0.49 -4.92 -33.30
N THR A 266 0.25 -3.72 -33.82
CA THR A 266 0.29 -2.45 -33.08
C THR A 266 -1.07 -1.74 -33.19
N GLY A 267 -1.25 -0.65 -32.45
CA GLY A 267 -2.47 0.16 -32.51
C GLY A 267 -3.72 -0.66 -32.16
N ALA A 268 -4.78 -0.54 -32.95
CA ALA A 268 -6.06 -1.16 -32.61
C ALA A 268 -6.05 -2.70 -32.71
N MET A 269 -5.13 -3.28 -33.49
CA MET A 269 -4.93 -4.74 -33.47
C MET A 269 -4.30 -5.22 -32.16
N TYR A 270 -3.42 -4.41 -31.55
CA TYR A 270 -2.93 -4.68 -30.20
C TYR A 270 -4.07 -4.60 -29.18
N ASP A 271 -4.89 -3.55 -29.27
CA ASP A 271 -6.04 -3.34 -28.37
C ASP A 271 -7.06 -4.49 -28.46
N ALA A 272 -7.28 -5.06 -29.66
CA ALA A 272 -8.14 -6.21 -29.84
C ALA A 272 -7.67 -7.45 -29.05
N VAL A 273 -6.35 -7.68 -28.97
CA VAL A 273 -5.80 -8.77 -28.16
C VAL A 273 -5.82 -8.40 -26.69
N ALA A 274 -5.49 -7.15 -26.33
CA ALA A 274 -5.56 -6.66 -24.95
C ALA A 274 -6.97 -6.81 -24.34
N ASN A 275 -8.02 -6.53 -25.12
CA ASN A 275 -9.40 -6.66 -24.67
C ASN A 275 -9.81 -8.10 -24.33
N THR A 276 -9.07 -9.11 -24.81
CA THR A 276 -9.31 -10.51 -24.40
C THR A 276 -9.06 -10.75 -22.92
N LYS A 277 -8.23 -9.93 -22.25
CA LYS A 277 -7.98 -10.01 -20.81
C LYS A 277 -9.31 -9.97 -20.05
N THR A 278 -10.15 -8.96 -20.33
CA THR A 278 -11.43 -8.77 -19.63
C THR A 278 -12.38 -9.94 -19.90
N VAL A 279 -12.41 -10.46 -21.13
CA VAL A 279 -13.23 -11.62 -21.49
C VAL A 279 -12.83 -12.86 -20.67
N ILE A 280 -11.54 -13.06 -20.42
CA ILE A 280 -11.02 -14.18 -19.64
C ILE A 280 -11.30 -13.96 -18.16
N GLU A 281 -10.84 -12.82 -17.62
CA GLU A 281 -10.89 -12.45 -16.21
C GLU A 281 -12.32 -12.57 -15.65
N ARG A 282 -13.25 -11.79 -16.20
CA ARG A 282 -14.66 -11.81 -15.79
C ARG A 282 -15.39 -13.05 -16.26
N GLY A 283 -14.91 -13.70 -17.32
CA GLY A 283 -15.43 -14.97 -17.77
C GLY A 283 -15.35 -16.03 -16.67
N THR A 284 -14.29 -16.05 -15.87
CA THR A 284 -14.13 -17.04 -14.78
C THR A 284 -15.19 -16.94 -13.69
N GLU A 285 -15.91 -15.81 -13.59
CA GLU A 285 -17.06 -15.64 -12.70
C GLU A 285 -18.37 -16.23 -13.27
N LEU A 286 -18.38 -16.60 -14.56
CA LEU A 286 -19.54 -17.13 -15.27
C LEU A 286 -19.50 -18.67 -15.33
N PRO A 287 -20.47 -19.39 -14.75
CA PRO A 287 -20.48 -20.86 -14.77
C PRO A 287 -20.42 -21.46 -16.19
N ALA A 288 -21.06 -20.82 -17.16
CA ALA A 288 -21.04 -21.28 -18.55
C ALA A 288 -19.65 -21.19 -19.20
N PHE A 289 -18.86 -20.17 -18.84
CA PHE A 289 -17.49 -20.01 -19.33
C PHE A 289 -16.57 -21.03 -18.66
N VAL A 290 -16.70 -21.21 -17.33
CA VAL A 290 -15.97 -22.26 -16.60
C VAL A 290 -16.26 -23.63 -17.21
N ALA A 291 -17.52 -23.96 -17.50
CA ALA A 291 -17.89 -25.21 -18.15
C ALA A 291 -17.30 -25.35 -19.56
N ALA A 292 -17.32 -24.27 -20.35
CA ALA A 292 -16.71 -24.26 -21.69
C ALA A 292 -15.19 -24.49 -21.64
N LEU A 293 -14.50 -23.90 -20.67
CA LEU A 293 -13.05 -24.06 -20.48
C LEU A 293 -12.71 -25.44 -19.93
N ALA A 294 -13.53 -25.98 -19.01
CA ALA A 294 -13.37 -27.35 -18.52
C ALA A 294 -13.49 -28.38 -19.65
N ALA A 295 -14.35 -28.11 -20.64
CA ALA A 295 -14.51 -28.94 -21.83
C ALA A 295 -13.41 -28.75 -22.90
N ASP A 296 -12.67 -27.64 -22.88
CA ASP A 296 -11.59 -27.33 -23.84
C ASP A 296 -10.27 -27.01 -23.13
N SER A 297 -9.50 -28.06 -22.83
CA SER A 297 -8.20 -27.94 -22.17
C SER A 297 -7.15 -27.17 -22.98
N SER A 298 -7.37 -26.95 -24.28
CA SER A 298 -6.43 -26.20 -25.12
C SER A 298 -6.55 -24.69 -24.94
N PHE A 299 -7.58 -24.18 -24.26
CA PHE A 299 -7.72 -22.75 -23.95
C PHE A 299 -6.59 -22.24 -23.05
N ALA A 300 -6.35 -22.90 -21.92
CA ALA A 300 -5.26 -22.55 -21.00
C ALA A 300 -3.89 -22.71 -21.69
N GLY A 301 -3.74 -23.73 -22.54
CA GLY A 301 -2.56 -23.91 -23.38
C GLY A 301 -2.33 -22.75 -24.36
N ALA A 302 -3.38 -22.16 -24.94
CA ALA A 302 -3.27 -20.99 -25.81
C ALA A 302 -2.77 -19.75 -25.04
N MET A 303 -3.23 -19.55 -23.80
CA MET A 303 -2.75 -18.47 -22.92
C MET A 303 -1.26 -18.64 -22.56
N SER A 304 -0.86 -19.84 -22.11
CA SER A 304 0.55 -20.13 -21.79
C SER A 304 1.45 -20.05 -23.03
N GLY A 305 0.96 -20.54 -24.17
CA GLY A 305 1.61 -20.41 -25.47
C GLY A 305 1.80 -18.95 -25.90
N PHE A 306 0.81 -18.08 -25.62
CA PHE A 306 0.91 -16.65 -25.90
C PHE A 306 2.05 -16.01 -25.10
N VAL A 307 2.12 -16.26 -23.79
CA VAL A 307 3.18 -15.72 -22.93
C VAL A 307 4.56 -16.17 -23.41
N THR A 308 4.71 -17.47 -23.66
CA THR A 308 6.01 -18.07 -24.04
C THR A 308 6.49 -17.62 -25.42
N ARG A 309 5.61 -17.51 -26.42
CA ARG A 309 5.97 -16.99 -27.75
C ARG A 309 6.37 -15.52 -27.74
N ASN A 310 5.81 -14.73 -26.81
CA ASN A 310 6.03 -13.29 -26.73
C ASN A 310 6.92 -12.89 -25.56
N SER A 311 7.75 -13.80 -25.05
CA SER A 311 8.53 -13.58 -23.82
C SER A 311 9.48 -12.39 -23.89
N SER A 312 9.90 -11.97 -25.08
CA SER A 312 10.77 -10.81 -25.29
C SER A 312 10.09 -9.47 -24.98
N MET A 313 8.76 -9.42 -24.91
CA MET A 313 8.01 -8.19 -24.60
C MET A 313 7.77 -8.00 -23.10
N ILE A 314 8.02 -9.02 -22.28
CA ILE A 314 7.71 -9.01 -20.84
C ILE A 314 8.50 -7.91 -20.13
N ASN A 315 7.79 -6.94 -19.58
CA ASN A 315 8.32 -5.81 -18.82
C ASN A 315 7.43 -5.39 -17.64
N GLY A 316 6.31 -6.08 -17.43
CA GLY A 316 5.37 -5.82 -16.37
C GLY A 316 4.14 -5.03 -16.80
N GLY A 317 4.25 -4.14 -17.78
CA GLY A 317 3.13 -3.34 -18.29
C GLY A 317 2.65 -3.79 -19.68
N ASP A 318 3.10 -4.95 -20.13
CA ASP A 318 2.87 -5.49 -21.46
C ASP A 318 1.76 -6.55 -21.48
N LEU A 319 1.30 -6.84 -22.69
CA LEU A 319 0.23 -7.80 -22.95
C LEU A 319 0.55 -9.23 -22.47
N ALA A 320 1.80 -9.68 -22.55
CA ALA A 320 2.19 -11.02 -22.11
C ALA A 320 2.16 -11.13 -20.58
N THR A 321 2.55 -10.07 -19.86
CA THR A 321 2.35 -10.01 -18.41
C THR A 321 0.85 -10.04 -18.07
N ASP A 322 0.06 -9.13 -18.64
CA ASP A 322 -1.36 -8.96 -18.31
C ASP A 322 -2.18 -10.23 -18.54
N LEU A 323 -2.01 -10.88 -19.70
CA LEU A 323 -2.69 -12.12 -20.04
C LEU A 323 -2.09 -13.33 -19.32
N GLY A 324 -0.79 -13.31 -19.05
CA GLY A 324 -0.12 -14.38 -18.32
C GLY A 324 -0.64 -14.50 -16.89
N ILE A 325 -0.89 -13.38 -16.22
CA ILE A 325 -1.47 -13.35 -14.86
C ILE A 325 -2.85 -14.00 -14.82
N GLN A 326 -3.63 -13.93 -15.90
CA GLN A 326 -4.96 -14.56 -15.96
C GLN A 326 -4.92 -16.09 -15.91
N LEU A 327 -3.78 -16.73 -16.22
CA LEU A 327 -3.59 -18.17 -15.94
C LEU A 327 -3.66 -18.47 -14.43
N GLY A 328 -3.18 -17.55 -13.60
CA GLY A 328 -3.34 -17.62 -12.15
C GLY A 328 -4.81 -17.54 -11.73
N GLY A 329 -5.61 -16.71 -12.40
CA GLY A 329 -7.06 -16.67 -12.20
C GLY A 329 -7.74 -18.02 -12.43
N LEU A 330 -7.33 -18.78 -13.46
CA LEU A 330 -7.84 -20.13 -13.69
C LEU A 330 -7.52 -21.10 -12.54
N LEU A 331 -6.41 -20.89 -11.84
CA LEU A 331 -6.02 -21.71 -10.69
C LEU A 331 -6.95 -21.50 -9.49
N ALA A 332 -7.61 -20.34 -9.39
CA ALA A 332 -8.60 -20.04 -8.36
C ALA A 332 -9.95 -20.76 -8.59
N VAL A 333 -10.20 -21.28 -9.80
CA VAL A 333 -11.42 -22.00 -10.17
C VAL A 333 -11.23 -23.51 -9.99
N PRO A 334 -11.96 -24.19 -9.07
CA PRO A 334 -11.76 -25.60 -8.78
C PRO A 334 -11.80 -26.53 -10.01
N GLU A 335 -12.72 -26.28 -10.95
CA GLU A 335 -12.93 -27.06 -12.16
C GLU A 335 -11.78 -26.94 -13.17
N LEU A 336 -11.06 -25.80 -13.15
CA LEU A 336 -9.98 -25.50 -14.10
C LEU A 336 -8.58 -25.73 -13.51
N LYS A 337 -8.50 -25.86 -12.18
CA LYS A 337 -7.26 -26.02 -11.42
C LYS A 337 -6.33 -27.11 -11.97
N ALA A 338 -6.87 -28.28 -12.33
CA ALA A 338 -6.06 -29.37 -12.88
C ALA A 338 -5.38 -29.01 -14.21
N GLN A 339 -6.04 -28.20 -15.05
CA GLN A 339 -5.50 -27.74 -16.33
C GLN A 339 -4.50 -26.59 -16.14
N ALA A 340 -4.78 -25.67 -15.20
CA ALA A 340 -3.96 -24.50 -14.94
C ALA A 340 -2.62 -24.83 -14.24
N ARG A 341 -2.63 -25.77 -13.28
CA ARG A 341 -1.46 -26.18 -12.47
C ARG A 341 -0.15 -26.36 -13.26
N PRO A 342 -0.08 -27.24 -14.26
CA PRO A 342 1.18 -27.47 -14.98
C PRO A 342 1.66 -26.23 -15.75
N LEU A 343 0.74 -25.39 -16.23
CA LEU A 343 1.05 -24.20 -17.00
C LEU A 343 1.57 -23.06 -16.10
N VAL A 344 0.92 -22.84 -14.95
CA VAL A 344 1.38 -21.89 -13.94
C VAL A 344 2.77 -22.31 -13.44
N LYS A 345 2.96 -23.61 -13.17
CA LYS A 345 4.28 -24.15 -12.79
C LYS A 345 5.35 -23.89 -13.86
N ASP A 346 5.06 -24.10 -15.14
CA ASP A 346 6.04 -23.83 -16.21
C ASP A 346 6.46 -22.36 -16.20
N LEU A 347 5.51 -21.42 -16.21
CA LEU A 347 5.82 -19.99 -16.27
C LEU A 347 6.56 -19.48 -15.02
N VAL A 348 6.17 -19.94 -13.82
CA VAL A 348 6.85 -19.60 -12.56
C VAL A 348 8.30 -20.07 -12.57
N ASN A 349 8.59 -21.26 -13.11
CA ASN A 349 9.94 -21.81 -13.14
C ASN A 349 10.78 -21.32 -14.34
N ARG A 350 10.12 -20.79 -15.38
CA ARG A 350 10.76 -20.33 -16.62
C ARG A 350 11.36 -18.94 -16.49
N TYR A 351 10.71 -18.03 -15.75
CA TYR A 351 11.10 -16.63 -15.71
C TYR A 351 11.71 -16.21 -14.37
N PRO A 352 12.67 -15.27 -14.37
CA PRO A 352 13.23 -14.72 -13.14
C PRO A 352 12.17 -14.12 -12.21
N LEU A 353 12.43 -14.21 -10.90
CA LEU A 353 11.61 -13.64 -9.83
C LEU A 353 11.67 -12.11 -9.77
N VAL A 354 12.75 -11.52 -10.28
CA VAL A 354 13.04 -10.08 -10.20
C VAL A 354 13.25 -9.48 -11.57
N GLY A 355 13.24 -8.14 -11.65
CA GLY A 355 13.43 -7.40 -12.90
C GLY A 355 12.17 -7.38 -13.77
N ALA A 356 12.35 -7.33 -15.09
CA ALA A 356 11.27 -7.16 -16.07
C ALA A 356 10.17 -8.23 -16.00
N THR A 357 10.53 -9.46 -15.62
CA THR A 357 9.59 -10.59 -15.49
C THR A 357 8.98 -10.74 -14.11
N GLY A 358 9.54 -10.05 -13.09
CA GLY A 358 9.07 -10.12 -11.71
C GLY A 358 7.56 -9.92 -11.55
N PRO A 359 6.92 -8.94 -12.23
CA PRO A 359 5.47 -8.73 -12.14
C PRO A 359 4.65 -9.97 -12.54
N LEU A 360 5.02 -10.65 -13.63
CA LEU A 360 4.37 -11.90 -14.05
C LEU A 360 4.63 -13.02 -13.04
N THR A 361 5.91 -13.27 -12.73
CA THR A 361 6.32 -14.42 -11.93
C THR A 361 5.79 -14.34 -10.50
N MET A 362 5.85 -13.17 -9.87
CA MET A 362 5.37 -12.96 -8.50
C MET A 362 3.84 -13.00 -8.39
N ASN A 363 3.11 -12.52 -9.40
CA ASN A 363 1.66 -12.69 -9.44
C ASN A 363 1.27 -14.17 -9.55
N LEU A 364 1.92 -14.93 -10.43
CA LEU A 364 1.67 -16.38 -10.56
C LEU A 364 2.05 -17.15 -9.29
N ALA A 365 3.15 -16.79 -8.64
CA ALA A 365 3.54 -17.34 -7.35
C ALA A 365 2.48 -17.05 -6.26
N TRP A 366 1.95 -15.83 -6.23
CA TRP A 366 0.87 -15.46 -5.33
C TRP A 366 -0.39 -16.30 -5.56
N PHE A 367 -0.81 -16.49 -6.81
CA PHE A 367 -1.94 -17.37 -7.13
C PHE A 367 -1.68 -18.82 -6.68
N ALA A 368 -0.47 -19.33 -6.90
CA ALA A 368 -0.09 -20.66 -6.46
C ALA A 368 -0.17 -20.81 -4.93
N GLU A 369 0.36 -19.85 -4.17
CA GLU A 369 0.39 -19.92 -2.70
C GLU A 369 -0.97 -19.63 -2.06
N LYS A 370 -1.69 -18.61 -2.55
CA LYS A 370 -2.94 -18.13 -1.93
C LYS A 370 -4.20 -18.79 -2.50
N ARG A 371 -4.18 -19.31 -3.73
CA ARG A 371 -5.35 -19.96 -4.38
C ARG A 371 -5.18 -21.47 -4.61
N ASP A 372 -3.96 -21.99 -4.50
CA ASP A 372 -3.68 -23.43 -4.47
C ASP A 372 -2.88 -23.86 -3.22
N THR A 373 -3.33 -23.35 -2.07
CA THR A 373 -2.75 -23.55 -0.73
C THR A 373 -2.30 -24.99 -0.48
N GLY A 374 -1.13 -25.17 0.12
CA GLY A 374 -0.56 -26.48 0.46
C GLY A 374 0.23 -27.16 -0.67
N ASN A 375 0.35 -26.55 -1.85
CA ASN A 375 1.04 -27.13 -3.00
C ASN A 375 2.39 -26.47 -3.33
N CYS A 376 3.03 -25.74 -2.40
CA CYS A 376 4.30 -25.05 -2.68
C CYS A 376 5.37 -25.97 -3.28
N SER A 377 5.42 -27.25 -2.88
CA SER A 377 6.41 -28.23 -3.37
C SER A 377 6.19 -28.56 -4.85
N TYR A 378 4.93 -28.60 -5.30
CA TYR A 378 4.61 -28.82 -6.70
C TYR A 378 5.18 -27.71 -7.59
N TYR A 379 5.08 -26.46 -7.13
CA TYR A 379 5.53 -25.27 -7.87
C TYR A 379 7.01 -24.96 -7.70
N GLY A 380 7.68 -25.50 -6.68
CA GLY A 380 9.05 -25.11 -6.32
C GLY A 380 9.12 -23.79 -5.55
N LEU A 381 8.09 -23.48 -4.76
CA LEU A 381 7.92 -22.19 -4.07
C LEU A 381 8.07 -22.27 -2.55
N CYS A 382 8.29 -23.45 -1.95
CA CYS A 382 8.36 -23.57 -0.48
C CYS A 382 9.50 -22.75 0.15
N ASP A 383 10.56 -22.47 -0.60
CA ASP A 383 11.70 -21.66 -0.20
C ASP A 383 11.70 -20.27 -0.87
N LEU A 384 10.60 -19.87 -1.50
CA LEU A 384 10.49 -18.59 -2.23
C LEU A 384 10.96 -17.39 -1.40
N PRO A 385 10.57 -17.23 -0.11
CA PRO A 385 11.06 -16.12 0.71
C PRO A 385 12.59 -16.11 0.82
N THR A 386 13.19 -17.28 1.04
CA THR A 386 14.66 -17.45 1.16
C THR A 386 15.38 -17.10 -0.15
N ARG A 387 14.79 -17.42 -1.30
CA ARG A 387 15.35 -17.08 -2.62
C ARG A 387 15.19 -15.60 -2.95
N LEU A 388 14.09 -14.96 -2.53
CA LEU A 388 13.82 -13.55 -2.82
C LEU A 388 14.72 -12.60 -2.04
N ILE A 389 14.97 -12.88 -0.76
CA ILE A 389 15.77 -11.98 0.11
C ILE A 389 17.10 -11.56 -0.54
N PRO A 390 18.00 -12.45 -1.00
CA PRO A 390 19.27 -12.03 -1.59
C PRO A 390 19.13 -11.40 -2.99
N LEU A 391 18.01 -11.61 -3.68
CA LEU A 391 17.75 -11.03 -5.01
C LEU A 391 17.17 -9.61 -4.93
N VAL A 392 16.33 -9.36 -3.92
CA VAL A 392 15.60 -8.10 -3.75
C VAL A 392 16.32 -7.21 -2.76
N LEU A 393 16.77 -7.75 -1.62
CA LEU A 393 17.35 -6.98 -0.53
C LEU A 393 18.86 -7.18 -0.47
N THR A 394 19.55 -6.55 -1.42
CA THR A 394 20.98 -6.75 -1.68
C THR A 394 21.91 -6.02 -0.71
N VAL A 395 21.41 -5.01 0.00
CA VAL A 395 22.15 -4.24 1.00
C VAL A 395 21.92 -4.87 2.38
N ASN A 396 23.01 -5.12 3.10
CA ASN A 396 22.99 -5.54 4.50
C ASN A 396 24.02 -4.73 5.29
N HIS A 397 23.55 -3.90 6.23
CA HIS A 397 24.35 -2.91 6.93
C HIS A 397 24.07 -2.96 8.44
N THR A 398 25.11 -3.01 9.26
CA THR A 398 24.99 -2.98 10.72
C THR A 398 25.24 -1.57 11.22
N CYS A 399 24.21 -0.92 11.78
CA CYS A 399 24.35 0.39 12.42
C CYS A 399 25.00 0.24 13.80
N SER A 400 24.56 -0.75 14.58
CA SER A 400 25.02 -1.04 15.94
C SER A 400 24.71 -2.52 16.30
N PRO A 401 25.12 -3.02 17.48
CA PRO A 401 24.71 -4.35 17.93
C PRO A 401 23.18 -4.54 18.05
N SER A 402 22.42 -3.45 18.21
CA SER A 402 20.96 -3.46 18.37
C SER A 402 20.17 -3.01 17.13
N LEU A 403 20.85 -2.63 16.05
CA LEU A 403 20.20 -2.10 14.85
C LEU A 403 20.94 -2.50 13.58
N ARG A 404 20.20 -3.11 12.65
CA ARG A 404 20.68 -3.43 11.30
C ARG A 404 19.68 -2.96 10.24
N ILE A 405 20.18 -2.62 9.07
CA ILE A 405 19.41 -2.26 7.89
C ILE A 405 19.62 -3.33 6.82
N ARG A 406 18.53 -3.83 6.26
CA ARG A 406 18.50 -4.68 5.08
C ARG A 406 17.71 -3.94 3.99
N ALA A 407 18.31 -3.58 2.88
CA ALA A 407 17.65 -2.73 1.89
C ALA A 407 17.80 -3.26 0.46
N GLN A 408 16.86 -2.85 -0.41
CA GLN A 408 16.96 -3.09 -1.84
C GLN A 408 18.06 -2.23 -2.45
N GLN A 409 18.04 -0.92 -2.14
CA GLN A 409 19.04 0.04 -2.54
C GLN A 409 19.07 1.20 -1.54
N MET A 410 20.27 1.54 -1.06
CA MET A 410 20.58 2.75 -0.31
C MET A 410 22.06 3.08 -0.53
N THR A 411 22.39 4.36 -0.65
CA THR A 411 23.77 4.86 -0.67
C THR A 411 24.39 4.78 0.72
N ALA A 412 25.72 4.87 0.79
CA ALA A 412 26.44 4.91 2.07
C ALA A 412 26.01 6.08 2.97
N THR A 413 25.70 7.24 2.38
CA THR A 413 25.21 8.42 3.11
C THR A 413 23.81 8.18 3.66
N GLU A 414 22.89 7.67 2.84
CA GLU A 414 21.52 7.37 3.28
C GLU A 414 21.50 6.34 4.42
N LEU A 415 22.36 5.32 4.36
CA LEU A 415 22.55 4.36 5.44
C LEU A 415 23.05 5.05 6.72
N ALA A 416 24.10 5.86 6.64
CA ALA A 416 24.67 6.55 7.79
C ALA A 416 23.67 7.53 8.42
N ASP A 417 22.94 8.30 7.61
CA ASP A 417 21.93 9.25 8.07
C ASP A 417 20.75 8.52 8.73
N THR A 418 20.31 7.40 8.16
CA THR A 418 19.26 6.55 8.74
C THR A 418 19.71 5.97 10.07
N CYS A 419 20.90 5.37 10.15
CA CYS A 419 21.45 4.84 11.40
C CYS A 419 21.54 5.92 12.48
N THR A 420 22.04 7.11 12.12
CA THR A 420 22.16 8.25 13.03
C THR A 420 20.79 8.70 13.53
N SER A 421 19.81 8.82 12.63
CA SER A 421 18.45 9.21 12.99
C SER A 421 17.80 8.24 13.99
N LEU A 422 17.93 6.93 13.75
CA LEU A 422 17.37 5.91 14.63
C LEU A 422 18.07 5.85 16.00
N ALA A 423 19.41 5.92 16.03
CA ALA A 423 20.16 5.98 17.28
C ALA A 423 19.79 7.20 18.15
N ASN A 424 19.52 8.33 17.50
CA ASN A 424 19.14 9.56 18.18
C ASN A 424 17.69 9.52 18.68
N GLN A 425 16.78 8.91 17.92
CA GLN A 425 15.41 8.67 18.37
C GLN A 425 15.35 7.70 19.55
N ASP A 426 16.19 6.67 19.55
CA ASP A 426 16.34 5.71 20.65
C ASP A 426 16.59 6.44 21.97
N ALA A 427 17.61 7.31 22.00
CA ALA A 427 17.92 8.15 23.16
C ALA A 427 16.77 9.10 23.54
N PHE A 428 16.08 9.69 22.55
CA PHE A 428 14.92 10.54 22.79
C PHE A 428 13.77 9.78 23.48
N PHE A 429 13.46 8.58 22.99
CA PHE A 429 12.41 7.73 23.54
C PHE A 429 12.71 7.32 24.98
N HIS A 430 13.93 6.84 25.25
CA HIS A 430 14.35 6.47 26.61
C HIS A 430 14.27 7.65 27.59
N GLY A 431 14.63 8.87 27.15
CA GLY A 431 14.46 10.08 27.96
C GLY A 431 12.99 10.43 28.22
N LEU A 432 12.11 10.14 27.27
CA LEU A 432 10.67 10.38 27.38
C LEU A 432 10.00 9.42 28.37
N VAL A 433 10.22 8.11 28.19
CA VAL A 433 9.50 7.07 28.94
C VAL A 433 10.21 6.62 30.21
N LYS A 434 11.50 6.94 30.35
CA LYS A 434 12.33 6.64 31.52
C LYS A 434 12.23 5.17 31.95
N ASP A 435 12.37 4.26 30.99
CA ASP A 435 12.42 2.82 31.25
C ASP A 435 13.73 2.42 31.95
N ASN A 436 13.79 1.17 32.40
CA ASN A 436 14.96 0.58 33.05
C ASN A 436 15.61 -0.51 32.16
N GLY A 437 15.46 -0.40 30.84
CA GLY A 437 15.81 -1.44 29.88
C GLY A 437 14.60 -2.30 29.46
N PRO A 438 14.84 -3.37 28.68
CA PRO A 438 13.78 -4.19 28.08
C PRO A 438 12.82 -4.76 29.12
N VAL A 439 11.55 -4.90 28.74
CA VAL A 439 10.54 -5.56 29.57
C VAL A 439 10.95 -7.01 29.87
N ALA A 440 10.47 -7.53 31.01
CA ALA A 440 10.86 -8.85 31.46
C ALA A 440 10.52 -9.94 30.43
N GLY A 441 11.50 -10.77 30.06
CA GLY A 441 11.27 -11.87 29.13
C GLY A 441 11.40 -11.52 27.66
N ASP A 442 11.55 -10.24 27.27
CA ASP A 442 11.93 -9.91 25.89
C ASP A 442 13.40 -10.27 25.64
N VAL A 443 13.62 -11.22 24.74
CA VAL A 443 14.94 -11.73 24.32
C VAL A 443 15.38 -11.22 22.96
N ASN A 444 14.66 -10.26 22.35
CA ASN A 444 15.13 -9.57 21.16
C ASN A 444 16.50 -8.93 21.43
N THR A 445 17.35 -8.91 20.42
CA THR A 445 18.71 -8.34 20.54
C THR A 445 18.94 -7.18 19.60
N ALA A 446 18.31 -7.19 18.42
CA ALA A 446 18.44 -6.14 17.43
C ALA A 446 17.19 -6.04 16.55
N LEU A 447 16.83 -4.81 16.18
CA LEU A 447 15.85 -4.53 15.13
C LEU A 447 16.50 -4.71 13.75
N GLU A 448 15.81 -5.37 12.82
CA GLU A 448 16.13 -5.33 11.38
C GLU A 448 15.17 -4.37 10.67
N VAL A 449 15.68 -3.24 10.19
CA VAL A 449 14.95 -2.29 9.35
C VAL A 449 15.09 -2.73 7.90
N VAL A 450 13.96 -3.04 7.27
CA VAL A 450 13.88 -3.51 5.89
C VAL A 450 13.35 -2.39 5.00
N VAL A 451 14.10 -2.04 3.95
CA VAL A 451 13.75 -0.91 3.07
C VAL A 451 13.71 -1.34 1.61
N PHE A 452 12.51 -1.34 1.02
CA PHE A 452 12.32 -1.50 -0.43
C PHE A 452 12.53 -0.15 -1.15
N ASP A 453 12.94 -0.18 -2.42
CA ASP A 453 13.30 1.03 -3.20
C ASP A 453 12.08 1.92 -3.52
N ALA A 454 10.89 1.32 -3.59
CA ALA A 454 9.64 2.03 -3.80
C ALA A 454 8.47 1.22 -3.23
N TYR A 455 7.31 1.88 -3.09
CA TYR A 455 6.06 1.21 -2.71
C TYR A 455 5.72 0.05 -3.67
N TYR A 456 6.00 0.19 -4.97
CA TYR A 456 5.76 -0.88 -5.94
C TYR A 456 6.54 -2.15 -5.59
N ASP A 457 7.84 -2.05 -5.33
CA ASP A 457 8.68 -3.20 -4.96
C ASP A 457 8.25 -3.81 -3.62
N TYR A 458 7.89 -2.97 -2.64
CA TYR A 458 7.29 -3.42 -1.39
C TYR A 458 6.02 -4.26 -1.65
N SER A 459 5.10 -3.75 -2.47
CA SER A 459 3.86 -4.46 -2.81
C SER A 459 4.08 -5.75 -3.62
N LEU A 460 5.15 -5.82 -4.40
CA LEU A 460 5.47 -6.97 -5.24
C LEU A 460 6.10 -8.13 -4.44
N TYR A 461 6.94 -7.82 -3.45
CA TYR A 461 7.80 -8.82 -2.79
C TYR A 461 7.51 -9.02 -1.31
N ALA A 462 7.10 -7.98 -0.57
CA ALA A 462 7.06 -8.05 0.90
C ALA A 462 6.04 -9.07 1.43
N TRP A 463 4.92 -9.26 0.74
CA TRP A 463 3.91 -10.28 1.08
C TRP A 463 4.50 -11.69 1.15
N SER A 464 5.46 -12.02 0.28
CA SER A 464 6.08 -13.34 0.25
C SER A 464 7.25 -13.40 1.22
N ILE A 465 8.11 -12.37 1.22
CA ILE A 465 9.32 -12.37 2.07
C ILE A 465 8.95 -12.39 3.56
N TYR A 466 7.89 -11.69 3.95
CA TYR A 466 7.56 -11.44 5.36
C TYR A 466 6.14 -11.86 5.78
N ASP A 467 5.33 -12.40 4.86
CA ASP A 467 3.92 -12.79 5.12
C ASP A 467 3.08 -11.65 5.72
N ILE A 468 3.13 -10.49 5.06
CA ILE A 468 2.41 -9.27 5.45
C ILE A 468 1.41 -8.82 4.38
N GLU A 469 0.35 -8.15 4.83
CA GLU A 469 -0.45 -7.29 3.95
C GLU A 469 0.41 -6.12 3.47
N VAL A 470 0.20 -5.67 2.22
CA VAL A 470 1.06 -4.67 1.57
C VAL A 470 0.33 -3.39 1.15
N ASP A 471 -0.97 -3.28 1.45
CA ASP A 471 -1.71 -2.02 1.31
C ASP A 471 -1.56 -1.14 2.56
N ASN A 472 -0.31 -0.82 2.88
CA ASN A 472 0.09 0.04 4.00
C ASN A 472 1.42 0.74 3.65
N GLY A 473 1.81 1.74 4.45
CA GLY A 473 3.04 2.50 4.26
C GLY A 473 4.29 1.83 4.86
N GLY A 474 4.12 0.71 5.52
CA GLY A 474 5.14 0.07 6.33
C GLY A 474 4.52 -0.60 7.54
N MET A 475 5.28 -1.51 8.14
CA MET A 475 4.76 -2.40 9.16
C MET A 475 5.85 -2.88 10.11
N TYR A 476 5.59 -2.78 11.41
CA TYR A 476 6.37 -3.39 12.46
C TYR A 476 5.88 -4.82 12.75
N LEU A 477 6.80 -5.77 12.66
CA LEU A 477 6.65 -7.17 13.03
C LEU A 477 7.48 -7.45 14.29
N GLU A 478 6.82 -7.51 15.44
CA GLU A 478 7.47 -7.81 16.70
C GLU A 478 7.94 -9.27 16.78
N GLY A 479 7.14 -10.21 16.28
CA GLY A 479 7.38 -11.62 16.49
C GLY A 479 6.87 -12.11 17.84
N ASP A 480 7.49 -13.17 18.36
CA ASP A 480 7.32 -13.60 19.75
C ASP A 480 8.56 -13.13 20.54
N PRO A 481 8.47 -12.01 21.28
CA PRO A 481 9.64 -11.43 21.94
C PRO A 481 10.24 -12.36 23.01
N ALA A 482 9.51 -13.36 23.51
CA ALA A 482 10.01 -14.33 24.48
C ALA A 482 10.74 -15.53 23.84
N LYS A 483 10.64 -15.69 22.52
CA LYS A 483 11.21 -16.84 21.81
C LYS A 483 12.67 -16.60 21.42
N ALA A 484 13.54 -17.53 21.80
CA ALA A 484 14.93 -17.52 21.36
C ALA A 484 15.02 -17.55 19.81
N GLY A 485 15.79 -16.62 19.24
CA GLY A 485 15.92 -16.46 17.80
C GLY A 485 14.82 -15.59 17.15
N ASN A 486 13.94 -14.98 17.93
CA ASN A 486 13.02 -13.97 17.43
C ASN A 486 13.78 -12.82 16.75
N GLN A 487 13.20 -12.29 15.68
CA GLN A 487 13.76 -11.19 14.93
C GLN A 487 12.68 -10.14 14.67
N ALA A 488 12.62 -9.14 15.54
CA ALA A 488 11.80 -7.96 15.32
C ALA A 488 12.21 -7.23 14.02
N ARG A 489 11.23 -6.81 13.22
CA ARG A 489 11.47 -6.12 11.94
C ARG A 489 10.57 -4.91 11.78
N PHE A 490 11.14 -3.83 11.25
CA PHE A 490 10.35 -2.76 10.65
C PHE A 490 10.50 -2.88 9.13
N ILE A 491 9.41 -3.08 8.41
CA ILE A 491 9.42 -3.30 6.96
C ILE A 491 8.76 -2.12 6.27
N ALA A 492 9.49 -1.47 5.36
CA ALA A 492 9.13 -0.18 4.80
C ALA A 492 9.59 -0.03 3.35
N HIS A 493 9.28 1.11 2.76
CA HIS A 493 9.81 1.51 1.48
C HIS A 493 10.29 2.96 1.50
N GLU A 494 11.15 3.32 0.55
CA GLU A 494 11.44 4.71 0.26
C GLU A 494 10.15 5.44 -0.16
N ALA A 495 9.97 6.65 0.35
CA ALA A 495 8.97 7.60 -0.13
C ALA A 495 9.43 8.17 -1.48
N SER A 496 9.41 7.36 -2.53
CA SER A 496 10.01 7.66 -3.84
C SER A 496 9.46 8.92 -4.53
N TRP A 497 8.31 9.42 -4.09
CA TRP A 497 7.74 10.71 -4.52
C TRP A 497 8.47 11.94 -3.98
N LEU A 498 9.32 11.78 -2.96
CA LEU A 498 10.16 12.84 -2.39
C LEU A 498 11.53 12.97 -3.07
N ARG A 499 11.85 12.08 -4.04
CA ARG A 499 13.11 12.12 -4.78
C ARG A 499 13.35 13.50 -5.42
N PRO A 500 14.60 14.03 -5.41
CA PRO A 500 15.84 13.34 -5.03
C PRO A 500 16.13 13.31 -3.52
N THR A 501 15.25 13.83 -2.66
CA THR A 501 15.41 13.71 -1.21
C THR A 501 15.03 12.31 -0.76
N PHE A 502 16.01 11.56 -0.26
CA PHE A 502 15.78 10.25 0.32
C PHE A 502 15.00 10.36 1.63
N SER A 503 13.95 9.55 1.76
CA SER A 503 13.19 9.40 2.99
C SER A 503 12.55 8.02 3.02
N ILE A 504 12.68 7.32 4.14
CA ILE A 504 11.94 6.08 4.38
C ILE A 504 10.58 6.47 4.96
N TRP A 505 9.50 6.05 4.31
CA TRP A 505 8.15 6.42 4.73
C TRP A 505 7.87 5.89 6.14
N ASN A 506 7.38 6.77 7.02
CA ASN A 506 7.05 6.48 8.43
C ASN A 506 8.19 5.91 9.30
N LEU A 507 9.46 6.07 8.91
CA LEU A 507 10.62 5.53 9.63
C LEU A 507 10.58 5.76 11.15
N ASN A 508 10.44 7.02 11.56
CA ASN A 508 10.49 7.38 12.98
C ASN A 508 9.21 6.98 13.72
N HIS A 509 8.07 6.87 13.03
CA HIS A 509 6.84 6.36 13.64
C HIS A 509 7.01 4.88 13.98
N GLU A 510 7.41 4.07 13.00
CA GLU A 510 7.53 2.62 13.13
C GLU A 510 8.68 2.19 14.05
N TYR A 511 9.79 2.94 14.07
CA TYR A 511 10.83 2.69 15.06
C TYR A 511 10.30 2.87 16.49
N THR A 512 9.32 3.74 16.71
CA THR A 512 8.71 3.92 18.03
C THR A 512 7.91 2.70 18.44
N HIS A 513 7.22 2.01 17.53
CA HIS A 513 6.51 0.76 17.87
C HIS A 513 7.47 -0.31 18.38
N TYR A 514 8.64 -0.45 17.75
CA TYR A 514 9.70 -1.33 18.27
C TYR A 514 10.14 -0.93 19.69
N LEU A 515 10.38 0.35 19.93
CA LEU A 515 10.81 0.84 21.24
C LEU A 515 9.71 0.65 22.29
N ASP A 516 8.44 0.92 21.95
CA ASP A 516 7.31 0.78 22.87
C ASP A 516 7.05 -0.70 23.20
N GLY A 517 7.05 -1.59 22.21
CA GLY A 517 6.97 -3.04 22.43
C GLY A 517 8.07 -3.52 23.36
N ARG A 518 9.33 -3.21 23.04
CA ARG A 518 10.49 -3.68 23.79
C ARG A 518 10.62 -3.13 25.21
N TYR A 519 10.28 -1.86 25.43
CA TYR A 519 10.61 -1.16 26.68
C TYR A 519 9.40 -0.78 27.53
N ASN A 520 8.19 -0.86 26.98
CA ASN A 520 6.96 -0.49 27.69
C ASN A 520 5.90 -1.59 27.72
N MET A 521 5.76 -2.43 26.69
CA MET A 521 4.64 -3.36 26.59
C MET A 521 5.08 -4.82 26.84
N LEU A 522 4.67 -5.41 27.96
CA LEU A 522 5.08 -6.78 28.29
C LEU A 522 4.38 -7.85 27.43
N GLY A 523 5.15 -8.64 26.68
CA GLY A 523 4.62 -9.74 25.87
C GLY A 523 4.58 -9.36 24.39
N ASP A 524 3.87 -10.14 23.58
CA ASP A 524 3.66 -9.80 22.17
C ASP A 524 2.55 -8.76 22.00
N PHE A 525 2.39 -8.29 20.77
CA PHE A 525 1.34 -7.36 20.38
C PHE A 525 -0.07 -7.78 20.85
N ASP A 526 -0.44 -9.06 20.73
CA ASP A 526 -1.75 -9.56 21.14
C ASP A 526 -1.96 -9.43 22.65
N ALA A 527 -0.91 -9.63 23.47
CA ALA A 527 -0.95 -9.32 24.89
C ALA A 527 -1.14 -7.81 25.12
N GLY A 528 -0.40 -6.97 24.38
CA GLY A 528 -0.46 -5.51 24.47
C GLY A 528 -1.82 -4.89 24.13
N VAL A 529 -2.62 -5.56 23.31
CA VAL A 529 -3.97 -5.11 22.91
C VAL A 529 -5.10 -5.92 23.54
N ALA A 530 -4.82 -6.74 24.57
CA ALA A 530 -5.83 -7.48 25.34
C ALA A 530 -6.86 -6.54 26.02
N THR A 531 -6.52 -5.26 26.17
CA THR A 531 -7.44 -4.17 26.47
C THR A 531 -7.23 -3.05 25.45
N PRO A 532 -8.18 -2.10 25.26
CA PRO A 532 -7.97 -0.97 24.36
C PRO A 532 -6.73 -0.14 24.75
N THR A 533 -5.68 -0.23 23.93
CA THR A 533 -4.41 0.47 24.10
C THR A 533 -4.00 1.30 22.88
N ILE A 534 -4.78 1.25 21.78
CA ILE A 534 -4.40 1.84 20.48
C ILE A 534 -4.20 3.35 20.55
N MET A 535 -4.94 4.06 21.41
CA MET A 535 -4.68 5.48 21.67
C MET A 535 -3.24 5.73 22.12
N TRP A 536 -2.71 4.88 22.99
CA TRP A 536 -1.31 4.97 23.43
C TRP A 536 -0.37 4.51 22.32
N VAL A 537 -0.55 3.29 21.80
CA VAL A 537 0.35 2.66 20.82
C VAL A 537 0.60 3.58 19.62
N GLU A 538 -0.46 4.08 19.00
CA GLU A 538 -0.34 4.93 17.82
C GLU A 538 -0.05 6.39 18.19
N GLY A 539 -0.59 6.85 19.32
CA GLY A 539 -0.37 8.19 19.81
C GLY A 539 1.07 8.46 20.22
N VAL A 540 1.75 7.50 20.85
CA VAL A 540 3.16 7.62 21.26
C VAL A 540 4.07 7.54 20.04
N ALA A 541 3.77 6.68 19.07
CA ALA A 541 4.50 6.61 17.81
C ALA A 541 4.44 7.91 17.02
N GLU A 542 3.24 8.50 16.90
CA GLU A 542 3.08 9.82 16.31
C GLU A 542 3.78 10.90 17.12
N TYR A 543 3.62 10.87 18.44
CA TYR A 543 4.20 11.87 19.32
C TYR A 543 5.73 11.90 19.21
N VAL A 544 6.36 10.74 19.30
CA VAL A 544 7.81 10.60 19.19
C VAL A 544 8.27 11.00 17.80
N SER A 545 7.63 10.49 16.73
CA SER A 545 7.99 10.81 15.35
C SER A 545 8.04 12.31 15.08
N TYR A 546 6.99 13.06 15.43
CA TYR A 546 6.92 14.50 15.19
C TYR A 546 7.80 15.30 16.15
N SER A 547 7.86 14.91 17.43
CA SER A 547 8.62 15.64 18.44
C SER A 547 10.13 15.49 18.25
N TYR A 548 10.60 14.26 17.99
CA TYR A 548 12.01 13.97 17.74
C TYR A 548 12.53 14.72 16.50
N ARG A 549 11.78 14.65 15.39
CA ARG A 549 12.12 15.39 14.16
C ARG A 549 11.92 16.89 14.29
N ASN A 550 11.27 17.34 15.37
CA ASN A 550 10.90 18.73 15.62
C ASN A 550 10.09 19.31 14.43
N VAL A 551 9.10 18.53 14.02
CA VAL A 551 8.16 18.84 12.93
C VAL A 551 6.80 19.17 13.55
N ARG A 552 6.19 20.25 13.08
CA ARG A 552 4.83 20.63 13.48
C ARG A 552 3.83 19.67 12.85
N TYR A 553 2.92 19.10 13.65
CA TYR A 553 1.87 18.21 13.15
C TYR A 553 0.60 19.01 12.81
N ASP A 554 0.58 19.65 11.64
CA ASP A 554 -0.49 20.56 11.25
C ASP A 554 -1.88 19.90 11.21
N ASP A 555 -1.99 18.67 10.72
CA ASP A 555 -3.26 17.96 10.67
C ASP A 555 -3.81 17.69 12.07
N ALA A 556 -2.97 17.28 13.03
CA ALA A 556 -3.40 17.09 14.40
C ALA A 556 -3.81 18.42 15.07
N ILE A 557 -3.12 19.52 14.75
CA ILE A 557 -3.49 20.86 15.23
C ILE A 557 -4.85 21.29 14.67
N ALA A 558 -5.10 21.02 13.38
CA ALA A 558 -6.40 21.28 12.76
C ALA A 558 -7.51 20.43 13.41
N GLN A 559 -7.24 19.17 13.73
CA GLN A 559 -8.18 18.32 14.49
C GLN A 559 -8.43 18.86 15.90
N ALA A 560 -7.40 19.37 16.59
CA ALA A 560 -7.56 19.92 17.93
C ALA A 560 -8.57 21.09 17.95
N ALA A 561 -8.55 21.95 16.93
CA ALA A 561 -9.49 23.07 16.79
C ALA A 561 -10.96 22.64 16.66
N LEU A 562 -11.22 21.39 16.26
CA LEU A 562 -12.59 20.85 16.10
C LEU A 562 -13.20 20.36 17.41
N HIS A 563 -12.38 20.06 18.44
CA HIS A 563 -12.86 19.52 19.73
C HIS A 563 -13.75 18.27 19.57
N THR A 564 -13.49 17.44 18.56
CA THR A 564 -14.35 16.30 18.20
C THR A 564 -14.52 15.26 19.31
N TYR A 565 -13.46 14.98 20.08
CA TYR A 565 -13.46 13.95 21.13
C TYR A 565 -13.04 14.50 22.49
N LYS A 566 -13.66 13.99 23.55
CA LYS A 566 -13.16 14.09 24.92
C LYS A 566 -12.00 13.11 25.13
N LEU A 567 -11.13 13.38 26.09
CA LEU A 567 -10.00 12.49 26.39
C LEU A 567 -10.49 11.09 26.79
N SER A 568 -11.52 11.03 27.65
CA SER A 568 -12.10 9.77 28.11
C SER A 568 -12.63 8.87 26.99
N GLU A 569 -13.14 9.45 25.89
CA GLU A 569 -13.62 8.70 24.73
C GLU A 569 -12.46 8.06 23.95
N LEU A 570 -11.28 8.67 23.98
CA LEU A 570 -10.11 8.16 23.26
C LEU A 570 -9.51 6.92 23.92
N PHE A 571 -9.76 6.68 25.21
CA PHE A 571 -9.29 5.48 25.91
C PHE A 571 -9.88 4.18 25.36
N ASP A 572 -10.99 4.24 24.61
CA ASP A 572 -11.67 3.09 24.02
C ASP A 572 -11.30 2.85 22.55
N THR A 573 -10.26 3.53 22.05
CA THR A 573 -9.82 3.42 20.66
C THR A 573 -9.24 2.04 20.38
N THR A 574 -9.71 1.42 19.30
CA THR A 574 -9.26 0.15 18.72
C THR A 574 -9.23 0.28 17.20
N TYR A 575 -8.52 -0.59 16.47
CA TYR A 575 -8.57 -0.58 15.01
C TYR A 575 -9.97 -0.89 14.44
N ASP A 576 -10.82 -1.60 15.19
CA ASP A 576 -12.15 -2.01 14.72
C ASP A 576 -13.22 -0.91 14.86
N ASN A 577 -12.99 0.08 15.73
CA ASN A 577 -14.00 1.08 16.10
C ASN A 577 -13.60 2.53 15.78
N ALA A 578 -12.48 2.75 15.09
CA ALA A 578 -11.92 4.06 14.83
C ALA A 578 -11.42 4.18 13.38
N ASP A 579 -11.50 5.39 12.82
CA ASP A 579 -10.85 5.74 11.57
C ASP A 579 -9.40 6.20 11.80
N SER A 580 -8.65 6.40 10.72
CA SER A 580 -7.26 6.88 10.79
C SER A 580 -7.13 8.21 11.55
N THR A 581 -8.10 9.12 11.43
CA THR A 581 -8.04 10.40 12.13
C THR A 581 -8.12 10.23 13.64
N ARG A 582 -9.03 9.39 14.14
CA ARG A 582 -9.13 9.10 15.58
C ARG A 582 -7.91 8.31 16.09
N ILE A 583 -7.39 7.37 15.29
CA ILE A 583 -6.25 6.55 15.67
C ILE A 583 -4.98 7.41 15.79
N TYR A 584 -4.63 8.15 14.73
CA TYR A 584 -3.33 8.80 14.60
C TYR A 584 -3.35 10.24 15.12
N ASN A 585 -4.21 11.12 14.58
CA ASN A 585 -4.23 12.52 14.98
C ASN A 585 -4.72 12.70 16.42
N TRP A 586 -5.81 12.03 16.80
CA TRP A 586 -6.35 12.14 18.17
C TRP A 586 -5.56 11.31 19.19
N GLY A 587 -4.96 10.18 18.78
CA GLY A 587 -3.96 9.48 19.59
C GLY A 587 -2.77 10.40 19.94
N TYR A 588 -2.20 11.08 18.94
CA TYR A 588 -1.14 12.06 19.14
C TYR A 588 -1.54 13.16 20.15
N LEU A 589 -2.72 13.76 19.98
CA LEU A 589 -3.19 14.84 20.86
C LEU A 589 -3.38 14.35 22.31
N ALA A 590 -3.96 13.16 22.50
CA ALA A 590 -4.15 12.57 23.82
C ALA A 590 -2.82 12.27 24.52
N VAL A 591 -1.89 11.59 23.83
CA VAL A 591 -0.57 11.26 24.38
C VAL A 591 0.24 12.52 24.69
N ARG A 592 0.24 13.50 23.76
CA ARG A 592 0.92 14.78 23.98
C ARG A 592 0.40 15.51 25.22
N TYR A 593 -0.92 15.62 25.36
CA TYR A 593 -1.53 16.25 26.53
C TYR A 593 -1.18 15.51 27.83
N LEU A 594 -1.30 14.18 27.86
CA LEU A 594 -0.99 13.38 29.04
C LEU A 594 0.49 13.52 29.46
N LEU A 595 1.42 13.54 28.51
CA LEU A 595 2.84 13.74 28.79
C LEU A 595 3.15 15.14 29.34
N GLN A 596 2.49 16.18 28.82
CA GLN A 596 2.72 17.56 29.24
C GLN A 596 2.05 17.89 30.58
N SER A 597 0.79 17.50 30.73
CA SER A 597 -0.06 17.93 31.84
C SER A 597 -0.10 16.92 32.98
N HIS A 598 0.02 15.62 32.68
CA HIS A 598 -0.15 14.53 33.65
C HIS A 598 0.96 13.46 33.61
N PRO A 599 2.26 13.84 33.63
CA PRO A 599 3.37 12.90 33.46
C PRO A 599 3.45 11.82 34.54
N GLN A 600 2.89 12.07 35.74
CA GLN A 600 2.83 11.07 36.81
C GLN A 600 1.87 9.92 36.48
N ASP A 601 0.73 10.21 35.84
CA ASP A 601 -0.22 9.19 35.42
C ASP A 601 0.33 8.39 34.22
N VAL A 602 1.08 9.02 33.32
CA VAL A 602 1.82 8.30 32.27
C VAL A 602 2.85 7.35 32.88
N THR A 603 3.58 7.79 33.90
CA THR A 603 4.55 6.95 34.61
C THR A 603 3.85 5.73 35.25
N ALA A 604 2.69 5.93 35.87
CA ALA A 604 1.90 4.83 36.45
C ALA A 604 1.36 3.89 35.36
N LEU A 605 0.86 4.42 34.25
CA LEU A 605 0.36 3.66 33.10
C LEU A 605 1.45 2.74 32.53
N LEU A 606 2.62 3.31 32.25
CA LEU A 606 3.78 2.57 31.76
C LEU A 606 4.26 1.53 32.77
N GLY A 607 4.20 1.83 34.07
CA GLY A 607 4.47 0.85 35.13
C GLY A 607 3.55 -0.37 35.06
N HIS A 608 2.26 -0.18 34.74
CA HIS A 608 1.33 -1.29 34.53
C HIS A 608 1.60 -2.06 33.24
N TYR A 609 1.86 -1.38 32.12
CA TYR A 609 2.18 -2.02 30.83
C TYR A 609 3.46 -2.87 30.91
N ARG A 610 4.53 -2.35 31.52
CA ARG A 610 5.81 -3.05 31.70
C ARG A 610 5.69 -4.30 32.57
N ALA A 611 4.68 -4.34 33.44
CA ALA A 611 4.36 -5.49 34.29
C ALA A 611 3.30 -6.42 33.68
N GLY A 612 2.78 -6.13 32.48
CA GLY A 612 1.67 -6.86 31.86
C GLY A 612 0.36 -6.79 32.62
N ASN A 613 0.20 -5.79 33.49
CA ASN A 613 -0.99 -5.59 34.32
C ASN A 613 -2.07 -4.83 33.53
N TRP A 614 -2.49 -5.37 32.39
CA TRP A 614 -3.41 -4.72 31.44
C TRP A 614 -4.73 -4.28 32.08
N ALA A 615 -5.30 -5.09 32.99
CA ALA A 615 -6.52 -4.73 33.72
C ALA A 615 -6.32 -3.53 34.67
N ALA A 616 -5.16 -3.42 35.31
CA ALA A 616 -4.84 -2.29 36.17
C ALA A 616 -4.59 -1.01 35.36
N ALA A 617 -3.87 -1.12 34.25
CA ALA A 617 -3.71 -0.02 33.29
C ALA A 617 -5.08 0.48 32.77
N ARG A 618 -5.96 -0.45 32.41
CA ARG A 618 -7.32 -0.13 31.95
C ARG A 618 -8.16 0.55 33.04
N THR A 619 -8.01 0.13 34.29
CA THR A 619 -8.66 0.75 35.45
C THR A 619 -8.10 2.16 35.70
N LEU A 620 -6.78 2.35 35.57
CA LEU A 620 -6.15 3.67 35.66
C LEU A 620 -6.74 4.63 34.63
N LEU A 621 -6.86 4.22 33.36
CA LEU A 621 -7.42 5.07 32.31
C LEU A 621 -8.92 5.34 32.51
N THR A 622 -9.74 4.29 32.69
CA THR A 622 -11.21 4.45 32.63
C THR A 622 -11.86 4.83 33.94
N SER A 623 -11.25 4.51 35.08
CA SER A 623 -11.85 4.69 36.40
C SER A 623 -11.09 5.68 37.26
N THR A 624 -9.76 5.56 37.33
CA THR A 624 -8.95 6.52 38.08
C THR A 624 -8.96 7.85 37.32
N ILE A 625 -8.40 7.95 36.12
CA ILE A 625 -8.46 9.16 35.30
C ILE A 625 -9.91 9.43 34.89
N GLY A 626 -10.56 8.45 34.25
CA GLY A 626 -11.95 8.55 33.81
C GLY A 626 -12.21 9.85 33.05
N THR A 627 -13.22 10.62 33.49
CA THR A 627 -13.57 11.91 32.88
C THR A 627 -12.91 13.10 33.58
N ARG A 628 -12.03 12.90 34.57
CA ARG A 628 -11.48 13.99 35.41
C ARG A 628 -10.70 15.03 34.59
N TYR A 629 -10.09 14.60 33.48
CA TYR A 629 -9.26 15.45 32.64
C TYR A 629 -9.99 15.97 31.40
N ASP A 630 -11.26 15.64 31.17
CA ASP A 630 -11.96 16.05 29.94
C ASP A 630 -12.07 17.57 29.79
N ALA A 631 -12.35 18.29 30.88
CA ALA A 631 -12.47 19.75 30.86
C ALA A 631 -11.12 20.45 30.67
N ASP A 632 -10.06 19.92 31.29
CA ASP A 632 -8.70 20.45 31.15
C ASP A 632 -8.13 20.13 29.76
N PHE A 633 -8.37 18.92 29.24
CA PHE A 633 -8.04 18.56 27.86
C PHE A 633 -8.75 19.47 26.85
N ALA A 634 -10.03 19.77 27.03
CA ALA A 634 -10.73 20.72 26.17
C ALA A 634 -10.08 22.11 26.20
N THR A 635 -9.64 22.59 27.37
CA THR A 635 -8.92 23.86 27.47
C THR A 635 -7.58 23.81 26.74
N TRP A 636 -6.84 22.71 26.89
CA TRP A 636 -5.58 22.47 26.18
C TRP A 636 -5.79 22.40 24.66
N LEU A 637 -6.86 21.76 24.17
CA LEU A 637 -7.22 21.69 22.75
C LEU A 637 -7.47 23.08 22.15
N THR A 638 -8.12 23.99 22.88
CA THR A 638 -8.32 25.37 22.41
C THR A 638 -6.99 26.09 22.18
N ALA A 639 -6.03 25.95 23.11
CA ALA A 639 -4.70 26.51 22.94
C ALA A 639 -3.95 25.84 21.78
N CYS A 640 -4.05 24.52 21.68
CA CYS A 640 -3.40 23.73 20.64
C CYS A 640 -3.93 24.06 19.24
N GLY A 641 -5.24 24.15 19.06
CA GLY A 641 -5.90 24.55 17.81
C GLY A 641 -5.57 25.99 17.37
N ALA A 642 -5.19 26.85 18.32
CA ALA A 642 -4.63 28.19 18.03
C ALA A 642 -3.12 28.16 17.70
N GLY A 643 -2.52 26.97 17.54
CA GLY A 643 -1.11 26.78 17.23
C GLY A 643 -0.18 26.69 18.45
N ASN A 644 -0.73 26.72 19.68
CA ASN A 644 0.04 26.63 20.92
C ASN A 644 -0.29 25.35 21.69
N CYS A 645 0.21 24.22 21.22
CA CYS A 645 0.06 22.91 21.89
C CYS A 645 1.07 22.72 23.04
N GLY A 646 1.54 23.82 23.66
CA GLY A 646 2.64 23.83 24.62
C GLY A 646 4.01 23.49 23.99
N ALA A 647 5.07 23.71 24.76
CA ALA A 647 6.41 23.30 24.34
C ALA A 647 6.44 21.78 24.17
N LEU A 648 7.05 21.32 23.07
CA LEU A 648 7.54 19.96 23.02
C LEU A 648 8.57 19.80 24.17
N PRO A 649 8.74 18.60 24.76
CA PRO A 649 9.81 18.34 25.70
C PRO A 649 11.09 18.90 25.09
N PRO A 650 11.94 19.61 25.84
CA PRO A 650 13.16 20.16 25.28
C PRO A 650 13.87 19.03 24.57
N VAL A 651 13.88 19.10 23.23
CA VAL A 651 14.59 18.16 22.38
C VAL A 651 16.03 18.45 22.72
N GLN A 652 16.59 17.69 23.64
CA GLN A 652 18.02 17.64 23.77
C GLN A 652 18.48 17.07 22.42
N ALA A 653 18.97 17.95 21.55
CA ALA A 653 19.49 17.58 20.24
C ALA A 653 20.51 16.46 20.44
N PRO A 654 20.56 15.41 19.62
CA PRO A 654 21.42 14.26 19.85
C PRO A 654 22.89 14.61 20.11
N LEU A 655 23.64 13.77 20.83
CA LEU A 655 25.07 14.05 21.05
C LEU A 655 25.83 14.11 19.72
N CYS A 656 26.70 15.11 19.57
CA CYS A 656 27.57 15.20 18.40
C CYS A 656 28.52 14.00 18.35
N THR A 657 28.68 13.43 17.16
CA THR A 657 29.40 12.17 16.93
C THR A 657 30.88 12.36 16.58
N GLY A 658 31.26 13.56 16.15
CA GLY A 658 32.64 13.91 15.83
C GLY A 658 33.61 13.66 17.00
N ALA A 659 34.73 13.00 16.71
CA ALA A 659 35.78 12.70 17.69
C ALA A 659 36.47 13.97 18.24
N ASP A 660 36.55 15.04 17.45
CA ASP A 660 36.97 16.35 17.95
C ASP A 660 35.82 16.97 18.76
N ILE A 661 36.02 17.12 20.06
CA ILE A 661 35.03 17.67 21.00
C ILE A 661 34.61 19.12 20.69
N ARG A 662 35.34 19.82 19.81
CA ARG A 662 35.00 21.17 19.35
C ARG A 662 34.08 21.16 18.14
N GLN A 663 34.04 20.05 17.41
CA GLN A 663 33.22 19.92 16.21
C GLN A 663 31.77 19.62 16.59
N PHE A 664 30.85 20.32 15.95
CA PHE A 664 29.42 20.04 15.95
C PHE A 664 28.99 19.54 14.56
N ASP A 665 28.09 18.57 14.57
CA ASP A 665 27.41 18.00 13.40
C ASP A 665 26.04 18.67 13.20
N LYS A 666 25.24 18.18 12.24
CA LYS A 666 23.89 18.68 11.99
C LYS A 666 22.96 18.33 13.16
N ASN A 667 22.28 19.35 13.68
CA ASN A 667 21.23 19.20 14.71
C ASN A 667 21.69 18.41 15.95
N CYS A 668 22.86 18.71 16.51
CA CYS A 668 23.42 17.97 17.65
C CYS A 668 23.72 18.87 18.86
N ARG A 669 23.97 18.24 20.02
CA ARG A 669 24.41 18.86 21.27
C ARG A 669 25.73 18.28 21.77
N ARG A 670 26.41 19.05 22.61
CA ARG A 670 27.43 18.54 23.52
C ARG A 670 27.07 18.94 24.94
N ASP A 671 27.10 17.96 25.83
CA ASP A 671 26.86 18.13 27.25
C ASP A 671 28.19 18.37 28.00
N ASP A 672 28.10 18.78 29.27
CA ASP A 672 29.25 18.99 30.16
C ASP A 672 30.34 19.92 29.61
N VAL A 673 29.96 20.99 28.91
CA VAL A 673 30.89 22.05 28.49
C VAL A 673 31.20 22.93 29.70
N ASN A 674 32.50 23.17 29.94
CA ASN A 674 32.99 23.87 31.14
C ASN A 674 34.11 24.84 30.78
N ALA A 675 34.22 26.03 31.37
CA ALA A 675 35.44 26.86 31.30
C ALA A 675 35.64 27.72 32.54
N GLY A 676 36.89 27.99 32.91
CA GLY A 676 37.22 28.91 34.01
C GLY A 676 37.11 30.38 33.60
N THR A 677 36.84 31.27 34.55
CA THR A 677 36.65 32.72 34.32
C THR A 677 37.72 33.31 33.38
N GLY A 678 37.29 34.06 32.37
CA GLY A 678 38.15 34.68 31.38
C GLY A 678 38.63 33.78 30.24
N ASN A 679 38.28 32.49 30.23
CA ASN A 679 38.63 31.55 29.16
C ASN A 679 37.49 31.28 28.18
N TYR A 680 37.81 30.60 27.08
CA TYR A 680 36.87 30.23 26.03
C TYR A 680 36.70 28.71 25.90
N ARG A 681 35.54 28.31 25.37
CA ARG A 681 35.36 27.04 24.67
C ARG A 681 35.03 27.32 23.22
N TYR A 682 35.97 26.94 22.35
CA TYR A 682 35.87 27.14 20.91
C TYR A 682 35.21 25.95 20.24
N SER A 683 34.30 26.23 19.32
CA SER A 683 33.54 25.22 18.58
C SER A 683 33.36 25.63 17.13
N PHE A 684 33.16 24.64 16.26
CA PHE A 684 32.99 24.84 14.83
C PHE A 684 32.02 23.81 14.24
N LEU A 685 31.35 24.16 13.14
CA LEU A 685 30.46 23.26 12.40
C LEU A 685 30.52 23.53 10.90
N TYR A 686 30.23 22.51 10.08
CA TYR A 686 30.20 22.64 8.63
C TYR A 686 28.78 22.85 8.13
N LEU A 687 28.55 23.94 7.41
CA LEU A 687 27.26 24.26 6.80
C LEU A 687 27.28 23.94 5.30
N PRO A 688 26.34 23.13 4.78
CA PRO A 688 26.15 22.98 3.34
C PRO A 688 25.61 24.28 2.73
N ALA A 689 25.69 24.40 1.40
CA ALA A 689 25.10 25.53 0.69
C ALA A 689 23.57 25.55 0.83
N GLY A 690 22.99 26.75 0.98
CA GLY A 690 21.54 26.95 1.02
C GLY A 690 20.90 26.87 2.41
N VAL A 691 21.68 26.80 3.49
CA VAL A 691 21.15 26.90 4.86
C VAL A 691 20.51 28.27 5.09
N GLN A 692 19.23 28.28 5.45
CA GLN A 692 18.45 29.51 5.66
C GLN A 692 18.63 30.08 7.07
N SER A 693 18.91 29.22 8.06
CA SER A 693 19.09 29.63 9.44
C SER A 693 19.97 28.64 10.19
N LEU A 694 20.90 29.16 11.00
CA LEU A 694 21.63 28.40 12.01
C LEU A 694 21.23 28.94 13.39
N THR A 695 20.77 28.06 14.27
CA THR A 695 20.50 28.38 15.67
C THR A 695 21.53 27.71 16.57
N ILE A 696 22.12 28.47 17.49
CA ILE A 696 23.03 27.96 18.53
C ILE A 696 22.41 28.32 19.89
N THR A 697 22.23 27.33 20.75
CA THR A 697 21.65 27.52 22.09
C THR A 697 22.55 26.93 23.16
N THR A 698 22.56 27.56 24.33
CA THR A 698 23.23 27.03 25.52
C THR A 698 22.24 26.98 26.68
N ALA A 699 22.33 25.95 27.51
CA ALA A 699 21.46 25.79 28.68
C ALA A 699 22.10 24.89 29.75
N GLY A 700 21.53 24.89 30.95
CA GLY A 700 21.97 24.04 32.06
C GLY A 700 23.28 24.52 32.73
N GLY A 701 23.79 23.69 33.64
CA GLY A 701 25.03 23.98 34.37
C GLY A 701 24.94 25.12 35.40
N THR A 702 26.10 25.56 35.85
CA THR A 702 26.29 26.73 36.76
C THR A 702 27.30 27.70 36.15
N GLY A 703 27.34 28.96 36.62
CA GLY A 703 28.25 29.99 36.12
C GLY A 703 27.59 30.98 35.15
N ASN A 704 28.41 31.64 34.32
CA ASN A 704 27.95 32.60 33.31
C ASN A 704 28.76 32.44 32.00
N ALA A 705 28.11 31.93 30.97
CA ALA A 705 28.71 31.58 29.69
C ALA A 705 28.12 32.42 28.55
N ASP A 706 28.87 33.44 28.11
CA ASP A 706 28.48 34.32 27.00
C ASP A 706 28.77 33.65 25.65
N LEU A 707 27.80 33.65 24.72
CA LEU A 707 27.90 33.01 23.42
C LEU A 707 28.28 34.00 22.31
N TYR A 708 29.29 33.65 21.51
CA TYR A 708 29.79 34.45 20.38
C TYR A 708 29.84 33.62 19.10
N TYR A 709 29.50 34.23 17.95
CA TYR A 709 29.52 33.60 16.63
C TYR A 709 30.33 34.42 15.61
N ASN A 710 31.02 33.74 14.69
CA ASN A 710 31.72 34.34 13.56
C ASN A 710 31.77 33.36 12.36
N GLY A 711 31.57 33.87 11.15
CA GLY A 711 31.37 33.05 9.94
C GLY A 711 32.63 32.52 9.27
N GLY A 712 33.83 32.96 9.68
CA GLY A 712 35.08 32.56 9.00
C GLY A 712 36.34 32.49 9.87
N SER A 713 36.26 32.81 11.16
CA SER A 713 37.37 32.69 12.11
C SER A 713 36.84 32.52 13.54
N TRP A 714 37.71 32.16 14.50
CA TRP A 714 37.29 31.98 15.88
C TRP A 714 36.59 33.22 16.46
N ALA A 715 35.41 33.01 17.04
CA ALA A 715 34.67 34.04 17.73
C ALA A 715 35.30 34.32 19.10
N THR A 716 35.53 35.59 19.43
CA THR A 716 36.06 36.06 20.72
C THR A 716 35.32 37.31 21.17
N THR A 717 35.50 37.76 22.41
CA THR A 717 34.93 39.01 22.91
C THR A 717 35.38 40.25 22.11
N GLY A 718 36.52 40.17 21.42
CA GLY A 718 37.06 41.22 20.56
C GLY A 718 36.84 41.03 19.05
N SER A 719 36.31 39.87 18.62
CA SER A 719 36.11 39.55 17.20
C SER A 719 34.94 38.58 17.02
N TYR A 720 33.78 39.09 16.67
CA TYR A 720 32.54 38.34 16.47
C TYR A 720 31.60 39.07 15.49
N LEU A 721 30.68 38.33 14.88
CA LEU A 721 29.60 38.88 14.07
C LEU A 721 28.30 39.02 14.88
N GLN A 722 28.02 38.07 15.77
CA GLN A 722 26.87 38.09 16.66
C GLN A 722 27.25 37.56 18.04
N LYS A 723 26.53 37.99 19.08
CA LYS A 723 26.70 37.51 20.45
C LYS A 723 25.39 37.52 21.23
N SER A 724 25.31 36.68 22.26
CA SER A 724 24.26 36.66 23.29
C SER A 724 24.95 36.55 24.65
N THR A 725 24.62 37.45 25.58
CA THR A 725 25.34 37.64 26.85
C THR A 725 24.38 37.89 28.02
N ASN A 726 23.44 36.98 28.21
CA ASN A 726 22.49 37.04 29.33
C ASN A 726 23.19 36.65 30.65
N GLY A 727 22.53 36.93 31.78
CA GLY A 727 23.02 36.42 33.06
C GLY A 727 22.82 34.90 33.14
N GLY A 728 23.90 34.13 33.24
CA GLY A 728 23.85 32.68 33.42
C GLY A 728 24.36 31.92 32.19
N ASN A 729 23.88 30.70 31.97
CA ASN A 729 24.33 29.87 30.84
C ASN A 729 23.27 29.78 29.72
N GLY A 730 22.19 30.56 29.80
CA GLY A 730 21.05 30.51 28.89
C GLY A 730 21.20 31.47 27.72
N GLU A 731 21.88 31.04 26.66
CA GLU A 731 22.11 31.87 25.47
C GLU A 731 21.42 31.33 24.23
N THR A 732 21.06 32.22 23.32
CA THR A 732 20.50 31.84 22.01
C THR A 732 20.97 32.81 20.94
N LEU A 733 21.56 32.27 19.88
CA LEU A 733 21.87 32.99 18.65
C LEU A 733 21.14 32.37 17.47
N THR A 734 20.58 33.20 16.60
CA THR A 734 19.99 32.80 15.33
C THR A 734 20.64 33.59 14.20
N ILE A 735 21.37 32.89 13.34
CA ILE A 735 22.10 33.44 12.21
C ILE A 735 21.25 33.17 10.97
N SER A 736 20.71 34.21 10.36
CA SER A 736 19.97 34.09 9.10
C SER A 736 20.94 34.04 7.91
N ASN A 737 20.70 33.12 6.97
CA ASN A 737 21.51 32.89 5.78
C ASN A 737 23.03 32.80 6.06
N PRO A 738 23.48 31.89 6.94
CA PRO A 738 24.90 31.73 7.23
C PRO A 738 25.70 31.32 5.98
N PRO A 739 26.99 31.64 5.89
CA PRO A 739 27.84 31.22 4.78
C PRO A 739 27.98 29.69 4.75
N ALA A 740 28.06 29.12 3.56
CA ALA A 740 28.43 27.72 3.38
C ALA A 740 29.91 27.50 3.75
N GLY A 741 30.24 26.33 4.28
CA GLY A 741 31.57 25.98 4.76
C GLY A 741 31.67 25.95 6.29
N TRP A 742 32.90 26.03 6.81
CA TRP A 742 33.15 26.01 8.25
C TRP A 742 32.83 27.35 8.89
N VAL A 743 31.99 27.31 9.93
CA VAL A 743 31.67 28.46 10.78
C VAL A 743 32.07 28.20 12.22
N TYR A 744 32.25 29.25 13.00
CA TYR A 744 32.91 29.20 14.29
C TYR A 744 32.09 29.93 15.37
N PHE A 745 32.08 29.37 16.56
CA PHE A 745 31.43 29.99 17.71
C PHE A 745 32.21 29.65 18.99
N SER A 746 31.96 30.40 20.05
CA SER A 746 32.58 30.15 21.33
C SER A 746 31.69 30.53 22.51
N LEU A 747 31.91 29.84 23.63
CA LEU A 747 31.41 30.26 24.94
C LEU A 747 32.56 30.94 25.69
N TYR A 748 32.37 32.18 26.10
CA TYR A 748 33.27 32.93 26.97
C TYR A 748 32.79 32.85 28.42
N ALA A 749 33.67 32.45 29.33
CA ALA A 749 33.34 32.36 30.74
C ALA A 749 33.45 33.74 31.42
N GLN A 750 32.41 34.56 31.28
CA GLN A 750 32.28 35.82 32.03
C GLN A 750 32.35 35.57 33.55
N GLN A 751 31.80 34.43 33.98
CA GLN A 751 32.12 33.75 35.23
C GLN A 751 32.39 32.28 34.90
N GLY A 752 33.35 31.64 35.57
CA GLY A 752 33.62 30.22 35.38
C GLY A 752 32.34 29.38 35.41
N PHE A 753 32.15 28.53 34.40
CA PHE A 753 30.94 27.73 34.20
C PHE A 753 31.25 26.24 34.08
N THR A 754 30.31 25.40 34.52
CA THR A 754 30.39 23.93 34.44
C THR A 754 29.04 23.31 34.14
N GLY A 755 29.01 22.19 33.40
CA GLY A 755 27.81 21.43 33.11
C GLY A 755 26.89 22.06 32.05
N THR A 756 27.42 22.97 31.23
CA THR A 756 26.62 23.66 30.21
C THR A 756 26.43 22.74 29.00
N THR A 757 25.18 22.58 28.56
CA THR A 757 24.85 21.95 27.28
C THR A 757 24.85 23.01 26.18
N VAL A 758 25.47 22.69 25.04
CA VAL A 758 25.49 23.53 23.84
C VAL A 758 24.85 22.76 22.70
N THR A 759 23.95 23.39 21.94
CA THR A 759 23.18 22.75 20.86
C THR A 759 23.23 23.59 19.59
N THR A 760 23.43 22.96 18.43
CA THR A 760 23.35 23.57 17.10
C THR A 760 22.14 23.02 16.33
N ARG A 761 21.49 23.85 15.52
CA ARG A 761 20.37 23.46 14.64
C ARG A 761 20.42 24.20 13.31
N TYR A 762 20.41 23.49 12.17
CA TYR A 762 20.38 24.07 10.82
C TYR A 762 19.85 23.12 9.74
#